data_AF-A0A9X4EG08-F1
#
_entry.id   AF-A0A9X4EG08-F1
#
_cell.length_a   1.000
_cell.length_b   1.000
_cell.length_c   1.000
_cell.angle_alpha   90.00
_cell.angle_beta   90.00
_cell.angle_gamma   90.00
#
_symmetry.space_group_name_H-M   'P 1'
#
loop_
_entity.id
_entity.type
_entity.pdbx_description
1 polymer ?
#
loop_
_entity_poly.entity_id
_entity_poly.type
_entity_poly.pdbx_seq_one_letter_code
_entity_poly.pdbx_strand_id
1 'polypeptide(L)'
;MSFRRPVYSALLATVSFASLLSSFGIASARPLTGAGVSGASSAAVAAAQAGAAQGAVAGLAANNSLARVTRALQAMQTFQQSQRNLSLGSASTIPPGLAAGGLQVAAGAVPGSSLWRGADAPVQQGGANGTRVDIHQTASQAILNWETFNVSKETTVVFDQQGQASWVALNRVQDPSGAPSRILGQIRADGSVYLINRNGVVFGGSSQVNTHALVASSADIADAQFLANGIYAAQSGASYVAGFTGAVGAVDVEAGAQITTNAPQSVTDGGGFVLLMGSSVHNAGTITTPKGQTQLAAGDDFIIRPGYGTQTNQSSTTRGNEIAPVVHAGSGSGSVTNSGLIFAQQGDITLAGHAVEQGGLLLSTTSVNQRGTIHLLNAASDATGSVTVTGEGVSAVLPELESPDTALNSQRDALIAASGSNGLATGQFDNLGTLADRLDEGRIEIVTGGTAEFQTGSLTQAQGGQVAVSAGARIFTRNGATIDVSGVRGVSLAMASNQIEVNIQGNELRDSPANRDAGYLPNQDVWIDARNLVLVPAGTGGYASDRYYTGGGLLEVGGYLSNTAHTIGEWASVGGSITLSAPQVVAQQGSVFNISGGSLAYQGGYIQTSNFLGSDGHLYNVGDAPADMLFYGVGQGFVRRHERWGITEVWMSPLGRGAASIAWQDGYTVGRDAGSLILSTPTSLFEGTIEADVVTGIEQTGARPSGVSDGYRLTQETAPLPGTLALGQYGGFGLIGAQPTDVRFGDIAAVTDGLDLATPLPGDRSGTAWFDADTLNEAHLGGLNIASAQTISVDAPLRLADGAQVTFAAPDITINAGLTAHGGDVTMGNLMHAVLGQGQNEQWWALNNPAGTSQVTINGTIDLTGLWVNGIANPDDLSGVAFLDGGNLTVSTTGGITLAGTGAIDVSSGGAILANGKTQGGKGGDVSLITNDYSHLPDSTFYNATRDARLVLDGAIRAYGFNGGGTLTLGAGQTVVIGDSGTDATNPALVLSPGLFQSGFTAYDIRSMAGMTIADGASVALTVPVYRFNAASYGALTGSSTAEAAGLWMPPAFLNDPAAGKLTQRTGADLTLTSLYDFEMQPGSSINADPGHAVSIYANRQTTIDGDITAHGGAIAIDSVHDVAGQLRYGNGYGTFSPTRSIWIGDDAVLDVSGRAYVGQDIHGRSYGVVQDGGSILIGGNGSTNGDATEPVLVGSDAFIIVRPGAMLDASGAPTTTLDVINGQSVQPVQAAGDGGGITLYSDFGIYLDGTVRAAAGG
;
A
#
# COMPACT_ATOMS: atom_id res chain seq x y z
N MET A 1 -36.85 -29.42 30.79
CA MET A 1 -38.08 -30.25 30.61
C MET A 1 -38.73 -29.83 29.30
N SER A 2 -39.01 -30.81 28.44
CA SER A 2 -39.78 -30.78 27.18
C SER A 2 -39.15 -30.17 25.90
N PHE A 3 -38.81 -31.10 25.01
CA PHE A 3 -38.57 -31.00 23.56
C PHE A 3 -39.86 -30.75 22.77
N ARG A 4 -39.76 -30.05 21.62
CA ARG A 4 -40.46 -30.25 20.31
C ARG A 4 -40.39 -28.93 19.52
N ARG A 5 -40.09 -28.81 18.23
CA ARG A 5 -39.43 -29.57 17.14
C ARG A 5 -39.25 -28.49 16.02
N PRO A 6 -38.26 -28.62 15.12
CA PRO A 6 -37.87 -27.59 14.14
C PRO A 6 -38.63 -27.73 12.81
N VAL A 7 -38.23 -26.95 11.78
CA VAL A 7 -38.35 -27.19 10.31
C VAL A 7 -39.19 -26.12 9.53
N TYR A 8 -38.56 -25.20 8.78
CA TYR A 8 -38.22 -25.29 7.32
C TYR A 8 -37.78 -23.93 6.71
N SER A 9 -36.78 -24.00 5.83
CA SER A 9 -36.54 -23.17 4.62
C SER A 9 -35.82 -21.81 4.74
N ALA A 10 -34.49 -21.89 4.74
CA ALA A 10 -33.62 -20.85 4.17
C ALA A 10 -33.82 -20.78 2.64
N LEU A 11 -34.00 -19.57 2.11
CA LEU A 11 -34.00 -19.32 0.67
C LEU A 11 -33.49 -17.89 0.41
N LEU A 12 -32.23 -17.82 -0.04
CA LEU A 12 -31.66 -16.88 -1.01
C LEU A 12 -32.17 -15.43 -0.96
N ALA A 13 -31.79 -14.70 0.09
CA ALA A 13 -31.81 -13.25 0.14
C ALA A 13 -30.53 -12.73 0.82
N THR A 14 -29.36 -13.03 0.25
CA THR A 14 -28.07 -12.51 0.72
C THR A 14 -27.24 -11.88 -0.38
N VAL A 15 -27.85 -11.54 -1.52
CA VAL A 15 -27.30 -10.57 -2.47
C VAL A 15 -28.16 -9.32 -2.37
N SER A 16 -27.51 -8.25 -1.92
CA SER A 16 -28.04 -6.95 -1.51
C SER A 16 -29.14 -6.40 -2.43
N PHE A 17 -30.35 -6.24 -1.89
CA PHE A 17 -31.39 -5.43 -2.54
C PHE A 17 -32.27 -4.62 -1.57
N ALA A 18 -31.87 -4.48 -0.30
CA ALA A 18 -32.71 -3.82 0.71
C ALA A 18 -32.28 -2.40 1.11
N SER A 19 -31.27 -1.79 0.48
CA SER A 19 -30.84 -0.41 0.81
C SER A 19 -31.18 0.68 -0.22
N LEU A 20 -31.86 0.37 -1.34
CA LEU A 20 -32.06 1.36 -2.42
C LEU A 20 -33.50 1.82 -2.70
N LEU A 21 -34.51 1.34 -1.97
CA LEU A 21 -35.88 1.84 -2.12
C LEU A 21 -36.61 1.90 -0.77
N SER A 22 -36.40 2.98 0.00
CA SER A 22 -37.48 3.53 0.81
C SER A 22 -37.24 4.98 1.23
N SER A 23 -37.93 5.90 0.56
CA SER A 23 -38.31 7.17 1.14
C SER A 23 -39.34 6.91 2.24
N PHE A 24 -39.03 7.19 3.52
CA PHE A 24 -40.05 7.32 4.55
C PHE A 24 -39.94 8.63 5.30
N GLY A 25 -41.09 9.31 5.32
CA GLY A 25 -41.28 10.62 5.90
C GLY A 25 -41.10 10.62 7.42
N ILE A 26 -40.67 11.79 7.88
CA ILE A 26 -40.42 12.13 9.26
C ILE A 26 -41.73 12.02 10.04
N ALA A 27 -41.88 10.99 10.87
CA ALA A 27 -42.86 10.96 11.94
C ALA A 27 -42.15 11.25 13.26
N SER A 28 -42.25 12.49 13.74
CA SER A 28 -41.70 12.91 15.03
C SER A 28 -42.53 12.35 16.19
N ALA A 29 -41.95 11.45 16.98
CA ALA A 29 -42.35 11.22 18.36
C ALA A 29 -41.51 12.12 19.27
N ARG A 30 -42.15 13.08 19.96
CA ARG A 30 -41.50 13.99 20.92
C ARG A 30 -41.19 13.28 22.25
N PRO A 31 -39.95 13.32 22.75
CA PRO A 31 -39.67 13.05 24.16
C PRO A 31 -40.02 14.27 25.02
N LEU A 32 -40.57 13.99 26.21
CA LEU A 32 -41.02 14.97 27.20
C LEU A 32 -39.90 15.28 28.20
N THR A 33 -38.76 15.82 27.74
CA THR A 33 -37.75 16.45 28.63
C THR A 33 -37.04 17.58 27.88
N GLY A 34 -37.12 18.79 28.44
CA GLY A 34 -36.60 20.01 27.83
C GLY A 34 -35.08 20.14 27.99
N ALA A 35 -34.37 19.98 26.88
CA ALA A 35 -33.09 20.63 26.60
C ALA A 35 -33.10 20.97 25.11
N GLY A 36 -32.86 22.24 24.76
CA GLY A 36 -32.90 22.71 23.39
C GLY A 36 -31.78 22.08 22.58
N VAL A 37 -32.10 21.07 21.77
CA VAL A 37 -31.21 20.51 20.76
C VAL A 37 -31.45 21.31 19.47
N SER A 38 -30.42 22.01 19.00
CA SER A 38 -30.42 22.62 17.67
C SER A 38 -30.49 21.50 16.63
N GLY A 39 -31.51 21.51 15.78
CA GLY A 39 -31.58 20.63 14.62
C GLY A 39 -30.41 20.90 13.66
N ALA A 40 -30.03 19.87 12.89
CA ALA A 40 -28.96 19.93 11.90
C ALA A 40 -29.05 21.19 11.02
N SER A 41 -27.91 21.84 10.77
CA SER A 41 -27.85 23.02 9.90
C SER A 41 -28.17 22.63 8.46
N SER A 42 -28.80 23.54 7.70
CA SER A 42 -29.04 23.33 6.27
C SER A 42 -27.74 23.16 5.46
N ALA A 43 -26.62 23.67 5.98
CA ALA A 43 -25.29 23.48 5.40
C ALA A 43 -24.80 22.03 5.55
N ALA A 44 -25.03 21.38 6.69
CA ALA A 44 -24.64 19.98 6.90
C ALA A 44 -25.41 19.00 5.98
N VAL A 45 -26.68 19.27 5.71
CA VAL A 45 -27.48 18.50 4.74
C VAL A 45 -26.96 18.72 3.31
N ALA A 46 -26.53 19.92 2.96
CA ALA A 46 -25.97 20.24 1.66
C ALA A 46 -24.56 19.65 1.46
N ALA A 47 -23.69 19.67 2.47
CA ALA A 47 -22.36 19.08 2.44
C ALA A 47 -22.42 17.54 2.34
N ALA A 48 -23.32 16.90 3.10
CA ALA A 48 -23.59 15.47 2.96
C ALA A 48 -24.12 15.12 1.57
N GLN A 49 -24.91 15.99 0.94
CA GLN A 49 -25.39 15.83 -0.44
C GLN A 49 -24.30 16.08 -1.48
N ALA A 50 -23.37 17.01 -1.26
CA ALA A 50 -22.26 17.31 -2.17
C ALA A 50 -21.18 16.22 -2.15
N GLY A 51 -20.78 15.74 -0.96
CA GLY A 51 -19.91 14.56 -0.81
C GLY A 51 -20.57 13.28 -1.35
N ALA A 52 -21.88 13.13 -1.19
CA ALA A 52 -22.63 12.06 -1.83
C ALA A 52 -22.71 12.22 -3.36
N ALA A 53 -22.73 13.45 -3.90
CA ALA A 53 -22.76 13.70 -5.34
C ALA A 53 -21.40 13.43 -6.01
N GLN A 54 -20.28 13.84 -5.41
CA GLN A 54 -18.94 13.44 -5.86
C GLN A 54 -18.71 11.94 -5.70
N GLY A 55 -19.15 11.35 -4.59
CA GLY A 55 -19.17 9.89 -4.39
C GLY A 55 -20.07 9.15 -5.40
N ALA A 56 -21.11 9.79 -5.94
CA ALA A 56 -22.02 9.22 -6.93
C ALA A 56 -21.44 9.20 -8.35
N VAL A 57 -20.61 10.19 -8.76
CA VAL A 57 -20.03 10.22 -10.12
C VAL A 57 -18.95 9.15 -10.28
N ALA A 58 -18.02 9.01 -9.32
CA ALA A 58 -17.04 7.92 -9.33
C ALA A 58 -17.64 6.57 -8.86
N GLY A 59 -18.71 6.60 -8.05
CA GLY A 59 -19.41 5.39 -7.61
C GLY A 59 -20.21 4.71 -8.71
N LEU A 60 -20.42 5.36 -9.86
CA LEU A 60 -21.13 4.77 -10.99
C LEU A 60 -20.45 3.50 -11.50
N ALA A 61 -19.12 3.46 -11.63
CA ALA A 61 -18.42 2.31 -12.20
C ALA A 61 -18.49 1.03 -11.33
N ALA A 62 -18.12 1.11 -10.05
CA ALA A 62 -18.23 -0.01 -9.11
C ALA A 62 -19.69 -0.47 -8.92
N ASN A 63 -20.64 0.48 -8.85
CA ASN A 63 -22.07 0.15 -8.81
C ASN A 63 -22.56 -0.48 -10.12
N ASN A 64 -22.00 -0.10 -11.27
CA ASN A 64 -22.31 -0.70 -12.56
C ASN A 64 -21.84 -2.15 -12.62
N SER A 65 -20.62 -2.46 -12.17
CA SER A 65 -20.10 -3.84 -12.08
C SER A 65 -20.97 -4.70 -11.16
N LEU A 66 -21.29 -4.24 -9.95
CA LEU A 66 -22.14 -4.98 -9.02
C LEU A 66 -23.58 -5.15 -9.57
N ALA A 67 -24.13 -4.11 -10.21
CA ALA A 67 -25.42 -4.20 -10.88
C ALA A 67 -25.40 -5.18 -12.07
N ARG A 68 -24.26 -5.34 -12.75
CA ARG A 68 -24.08 -6.35 -13.80
C ARG A 68 -24.06 -7.76 -13.20
N VAL A 69 -23.30 -8.00 -12.13
CA VAL A 69 -23.30 -9.31 -11.44
C VAL A 69 -24.72 -9.65 -10.97
N THR A 70 -25.42 -8.70 -10.36
CA THR A 70 -26.81 -8.89 -9.88
C THR A 70 -27.77 -9.22 -11.03
N ARG A 71 -27.70 -8.47 -12.14
CA ARG A 71 -28.52 -8.75 -13.33
C ARG A 71 -28.19 -10.11 -13.95
N ALA A 72 -26.90 -10.46 -14.05
CA ALA A 72 -26.46 -11.76 -14.55
C ALA A 72 -26.98 -12.89 -13.67
N LEU A 73 -26.92 -12.74 -12.33
CA LEU A 73 -27.45 -13.72 -11.39
C LEU A 73 -28.96 -13.90 -11.54
N GLN A 74 -29.73 -12.81 -11.60
CA GLN A 74 -31.19 -12.86 -11.78
C GLN A 74 -31.57 -13.50 -13.13
N ALA A 75 -30.91 -13.08 -14.22
CA ALA A 75 -31.12 -13.64 -15.55
C ALA A 75 -30.81 -15.14 -15.55
N MET A 76 -29.67 -15.54 -14.98
CA MET A 76 -29.26 -16.94 -14.90
C MET A 76 -30.26 -17.76 -14.08
N GLN A 77 -30.68 -17.29 -12.90
CA GLN A 77 -31.67 -18.00 -12.08
C GLN A 77 -33.00 -18.22 -12.82
N THR A 78 -33.51 -17.21 -13.52
CA THR A 78 -34.74 -17.33 -14.30
C THR A 78 -34.59 -18.27 -15.50
N PHE A 79 -33.46 -18.20 -16.21
CA PHE A 79 -33.12 -19.11 -17.30
C PHE A 79 -33.07 -20.56 -16.80
N GLN A 80 -32.33 -20.84 -15.72
CA GLN A 80 -32.21 -22.17 -15.14
C GLN A 80 -33.57 -22.76 -14.72
N GLN A 81 -34.45 -21.95 -14.11
CA GLN A 81 -35.80 -22.39 -13.73
C GLN A 81 -36.67 -22.72 -14.94
N SER A 82 -36.59 -21.93 -16.02
CA SER A 82 -37.32 -22.18 -17.27
C SER A 82 -36.88 -23.47 -17.96
N GLN A 83 -35.57 -23.70 -18.09
CA GLN A 83 -34.99 -24.91 -18.68
C GLN A 83 -35.36 -26.16 -17.88
N ARG A 84 -35.36 -26.06 -16.55
CA ARG A 84 -35.87 -27.11 -15.69
C ARG A 84 -37.35 -27.44 -15.92
N ASN A 85 -38.20 -26.42 -16.04
CA ASN A 85 -39.63 -26.67 -16.26
C ASN A 85 -39.88 -27.36 -17.61
N LEU A 86 -39.11 -27.00 -18.64
CA LEU A 86 -39.13 -27.67 -19.94
C LEU A 86 -38.63 -29.12 -19.83
N SER A 87 -37.51 -29.32 -19.14
CA SER A 87 -36.92 -30.65 -18.97
C SER A 87 -37.84 -31.59 -18.19
N LEU A 88 -38.55 -31.12 -17.17
CA LEU A 88 -39.54 -31.89 -16.41
C LEU A 88 -40.73 -32.34 -17.29
N GLY A 89 -41.08 -31.60 -18.33
CA GLY A 89 -42.16 -31.93 -19.27
C GLY A 89 -41.79 -32.94 -20.38
N SER A 90 -40.49 -33.18 -20.62
CA SER A 90 -40.02 -34.09 -21.68
C SER A 90 -40.17 -35.57 -21.29
N ALA A 91 -40.57 -36.43 -22.22
CA ALA A 91 -40.64 -37.89 -21.97
C ALA A 91 -39.25 -38.49 -21.67
N SER A 92 -39.15 -39.34 -20.64
CA SER A 92 -37.92 -40.08 -20.31
C SER A 92 -37.92 -41.45 -21.02
N THR A 93 -36.82 -41.79 -21.69
CA THR A 93 -36.58 -43.13 -22.25
C THR A 93 -35.88 -44.07 -21.26
N ILE A 94 -35.44 -43.55 -20.10
CA ILE A 94 -34.77 -44.30 -19.03
C ILE A 94 -35.84 -44.90 -18.11
N PRO A 95 -35.85 -46.23 -17.89
CA PRO A 95 -36.81 -46.86 -17.00
C PRO A 95 -36.55 -46.48 -15.53
N PRO A 96 -37.60 -46.35 -14.70
CA PRO A 96 -37.46 -45.95 -13.30
C PRO A 96 -36.94 -47.11 -12.42
N GLY A 97 -36.06 -46.80 -11.47
CA GLY A 97 -35.56 -47.74 -10.46
C GLY A 97 -34.55 -48.77 -10.95
N LEU A 98 -34.52 -49.92 -10.26
CA LEU A 98 -33.70 -51.10 -10.53
C LEU A 98 -34.25 -51.88 -11.72
N ALA A 99 -33.95 -51.41 -12.92
CA ALA A 99 -34.39 -52.00 -14.19
C ALA A 99 -33.26 -52.00 -15.22
N ALA A 100 -33.33 -52.90 -16.19
CA ALA A 100 -32.34 -52.97 -17.27
C ALA A 100 -32.30 -51.64 -18.06
N GLY A 101 -31.10 -51.08 -18.22
CA GLY A 101 -30.89 -49.75 -18.81
C GLY A 101 -31.18 -48.55 -17.87
N GLY A 102 -31.68 -48.81 -16.66
CA GLY A 102 -31.82 -47.84 -15.55
C GLY A 102 -30.67 -47.97 -14.57
N LEU A 103 -30.97 -48.32 -13.31
CA LEU A 103 -29.99 -48.76 -12.33
C LEU A 103 -29.83 -50.28 -12.40
N GLN A 104 -28.69 -50.77 -12.92
CA GLN A 104 -28.44 -52.20 -13.09
C GLN A 104 -27.10 -52.60 -12.47
N VAL A 105 -27.16 -53.40 -11.41
CA VAL A 105 -25.98 -53.93 -10.73
C VAL A 105 -25.17 -54.82 -11.69
N ALA A 106 -23.84 -54.71 -11.66
CA ALA A 106 -22.98 -55.49 -12.56
C ALA A 106 -23.12 -57.00 -12.33
N ALA A 107 -23.00 -57.79 -13.39
CA ALA A 107 -23.01 -59.25 -13.28
C ALA A 107 -21.90 -59.74 -12.31
N GLY A 108 -22.29 -60.52 -11.30
CA GLY A 108 -21.36 -61.02 -10.27
C GLY A 108 -21.07 -60.04 -9.12
N ALA A 109 -21.62 -58.82 -9.15
CA ALA A 109 -21.56 -57.88 -8.03
C ALA A 109 -22.64 -58.24 -7.00
N VAL A 110 -22.22 -58.90 -5.91
CA VAL A 110 -23.05 -59.28 -4.76
C VAL A 110 -22.37 -58.80 -3.47
N PRO A 111 -23.12 -58.45 -2.41
CA PRO A 111 -22.53 -57.93 -1.18
C PRO A 111 -21.40 -58.80 -0.63
N GLY A 112 -20.23 -58.20 -0.45
CA GLY A 112 -19.01 -58.84 0.03
C GLY A 112 -18.06 -59.34 -1.07
N SER A 113 -18.43 -59.24 -2.35
CA SER A 113 -17.53 -59.53 -3.47
C SER A 113 -16.54 -58.37 -3.71
N SER A 114 -15.51 -58.61 -4.52
CA SER A 114 -14.61 -57.53 -4.95
C SER A 114 -15.32 -56.45 -5.77
N LEU A 115 -16.45 -56.80 -6.40
CA LEU A 115 -17.24 -55.89 -7.22
C LEU A 115 -18.32 -55.13 -6.45
N TRP A 116 -18.66 -55.56 -5.23
CA TRP A 116 -19.65 -54.90 -4.37
C TRP A 116 -19.28 -55.06 -2.89
N ARG A 117 -18.71 -54.02 -2.30
CA ARG A 117 -18.23 -54.03 -0.91
C ARG A 117 -18.55 -52.74 -0.17
N GLY A 118 -18.72 -52.85 1.15
CA GLY A 118 -18.96 -51.71 2.04
C GLY A 118 -20.40 -51.18 2.03
N ALA A 119 -21.34 -51.86 1.35
CA ALA A 119 -22.76 -51.54 1.35
C ALA A 119 -23.62 -52.79 1.13
N ASP A 120 -24.87 -52.73 1.56
CA ASP A 120 -25.89 -53.73 1.24
C ASP A 120 -26.29 -53.64 -0.25
N ALA A 121 -27.04 -54.65 -0.73
CA ALA A 121 -27.62 -54.59 -2.07
C ALA A 121 -28.67 -53.45 -2.15
N PRO A 122 -28.83 -52.78 -3.30
CA PRO A 122 -29.75 -51.66 -3.43
C PRO A 122 -31.19 -52.14 -3.24
N VAL A 123 -31.97 -51.40 -2.45
CA VAL A 123 -33.37 -51.72 -2.16
C VAL A 123 -34.27 -50.68 -2.80
N GLN A 124 -35.17 -51.11 -3.67
CA GLN A 124 -36.15 -50.24 -4.29
C GLN A 124 -37.45 -50.17 -3.47
N GLN A 125 -38.00 -48.97 -3.33
CA GLN A 125 -39.30 -48.66 -2.72
C GLN A 125 -40.12 -47.75 -3.66
N GLY A 126 -41.43 -47.96 -3.78
CA GLY A 126 -42.31 -47.14 -4.64
C GLY A 126 -42.77 -47.82 -5.94
N GLY A 127 -43.39 -47.04 -6.85
CA GLY A 127 -44.06 -47.51 -8.07
C GLY A 127 -44.16 -46.42 -9.16
N ALA A 128 -45.03 -46.58 -10.17
CA ALA A 128 -45.04 -45.81 -11.42
C ALA A 128 -45.07 -44.25 -11.33
N ASN A 129 -45.36 -43.67 -10.15
CA ASN A 129 -45.40 -42.21 -9.91
C ASN A 129 -44.24 -41.71 -9.01
N GLY A 130 -43.19 -42.51 -8.82
CA GLY A 130 -42.03 -42.16 -8.01
C GLY A 130 -41.37 -43.41 -7.42
N THR A 131 -40.11 -43.62 -7.75
CA THR A 131 -39.30 -44.77 -7.32
C THR A 131 -38.11 -44.29 -6.51
N ARG A 132 -37.96 -44.80 -5.28
CA ARG A 132 -36.79 -44.55 -4.43
C ARG A 132 -35.90 -45.78 -4.42
N VAL A 133 -34.59 -45.62 -4.60
CA VAL A 133 -33.59 -46.69 -4.49
C VAL A 133 -32.64 -46.33 -3.36
N ASP A 134 -32.65 -47.13 -2.31
CA ASP A 134 -31.84 -46.95 -1.11
C ASP A 134 -30.62 -47.86 -1.15
N ILE A 135 -29.44 -47.29 -0.90
CA ILE A 135 -28.17 -47.99 -0.76
C ILE A 135 -27.69 -47.73 0.67
N HIS A 136 -27.81 -48.74 1.53
CA HIS A 136 -27.34 -48.65 2.92
C HIS A 136 -25.85 -48.97 2.96
N GLN A 137 -25.03 -47.95 3.20
CA GLN A 137 -23.59 -48.10 3.35
C GLN A 137 -23.26 -48.61 4.76
N THR A 138 -22.32 -49.56 4.86
CA THR A 138 -21.96 -50.25 6.11
C THR A 138 -20.50 -50.05 6.51
N ALA A 139 -19.70 -49.36 5.70
CA ALA A 139 -18.30 -49.04 5.95
C ALA A 139 -17.95 -47.63 5.48
N SER A 140 -16.85 -47.05 5.97
CA SER A 140 -16.41 -45.70 5.58
C SER A 140 -16.12 -45.53 4.08
N GLN A 141 -15.75 -46.61 3.40
CA GLN A 141 -15.54 -46.65 1.95
C GLN A 141 -16.31 -47.83 1.35
N ALA A 142 -17.05 -47.57 0.28
CA ALA A 142 -17.78 -48.59 -0.49
C ALA A 142 -17.38 -48.57 -1.97
N ILE A 143 -17.31 -49.74 -2.61
CA ILE A 143 -17.08 -49.90 -4.06
C ILE A 143 -18.26 -50.68 -4.63
N LEU A 144 -18.98 -50.07 -5.56
CA LEU A 144 -20.25 -50.53 -6.14
C LEU A 144 -20.11 -50.55 -7.66
N ASN A 145 -19.95 -51.73 -8.26
CA ASN A 145 -19.89 -51.85 -9.72
C ASN A 145 -21.29 -52.05 -10.32
N TRP A 146 -21.57 -51.28 -11.36
CA TRP A 146 -22.83 -51.22 -12.09
C TRP A 146 -22.60 -51.58 -13.55
N GLU A 147 -23.54 -52.31 -14.15
CA GLU A 147 -23.60 -52.46 -15.60
C GLU A 147 -24.10 -51.17 -16.24
N THR A 148 -25.19 -50.61 -15.70
CA THR A 148 -25.68 -49.27 -16.07
C THR A 148 -26.05 -48.48 -14.81
N PHE A 149 -25.78 -47.17 -14.82
CA PHE A 149 -26.17 -46.25 -13.76
C PHE A 149 -26.89 -45.04 -14.37
N ASN A 150 -28.17 -45.24 -14.68
CA ASN A 150 -29.05 -44.20 -15.20
C ASN A 150 -30.18 -43.93 -14.19
N VAL A 151 -30.42 -42.66 -13.88
CA VAL A 151 -31.44 -42.25 -12.90
C VAL A 151 -32.57 -41.55 -13.65
N SER A 152 -33.73 -42.20 -13.81
CA SER A 152 -34.90 -41.58 -14.46
C SER A 152 -35.42 -40.38 -13.65
N LYS A 153 -36.24 -39.51 -14.27
CA LYS A 153 -36.84 -38.32 -13.62
C LYS A 153 -37.68 -38.67 -12.40
N GLU A 154 -38.31 -39.84 -12.43
CA GLU A 154 -39.15 -40.39 -11.37
C GLU A 154 -38.32 -41.16 -10.32
N THR A 155 -37.01 -41.27 -10.48
CA THR A 155 -36.12 -42.03 -9.59
C THR A 155 -35.37 -41.12 -8.62
N THR A 156 -35.37 -41.49 -7.34
CA THR A 156 -34.50 -40.90 -6.30
C THR A 156 -33.56 -41.97 -5.76
N VAL A 157 -32.25 -41.81 -5.95
CA VAL A 157 -31.24 -42.66 -5.33
C VAL A 157 -30.80 -42.02 -4.02
N VAL A 158 -30.77 -42.81 -2.95
CA VAL A 158 -30.32 -42.37 -1.63
C VAL A 158 -29.20 -43.27 -1.15
N PHE A 159 -28.02 -42.68 -0.94
CA PHE A 159 -26.93 -43.31 -0.22
C PHE A 159 -27.07 -42.98 1.27
N ASP A 160 -27.56 -43.94 2.05
CA ASP A 160 -27.63 -43.83 3.51
C ASP A 160 -26.25 -44.16 4.07
N GLN A 161 -25.51 -43.11 4.43
CA GLN A 161 -24.15 -43.19 4.97
C GLN A 161 -24.16 -42.92 6.48
N GLN A 162 -25.30 -43.18 7.12
CA GLN A 162 -25.48 -43.11 8.57
C GLN A 162 -25.15 -41.71 9.14
N GLY A 163 -25.37 -40.66 8.35
CA GLY A 163 -25.07 -39.27 8.72
C GLY A 163 -23.57 -38.92 8.72
N GLN A 164 -22.70 -39.76 8.17
CA GLN A 164 -21.26 -39.55 8.16
C GLN A 164 -20.80 -38.81 6.89
N ALA A 165 -20.48 -37.53 7.01
CA ALA A 165 -20.02 -36.70 5.88
C ALA A 165 -18.71 -37.21 5.24
N SER A 166 -17.85 -37.86 6.02
CA SER A 166 -16.55 -38.39 5.58
C SER A 166 -16.63 -39.74 4.85
N TRP A 167 -17.80 -40.38 4.81
CA TRP A 167 -17.97 -41.66 4.13
C TRP A 167 -18.05 -41.48 2.61
N VAL A 168 -17.54 -42.46 1.86
CA VAL A 168 -17.44 -42.37 0.39
C VAL A 168 -18.03 -43.61 -0.28
N ALA A 169 -18.90 -43.40 -1.27
CA ALA A 169 -19.44 -44.46 -2.13
C ALA A 169 -18.89 -44.32 -3.56
N LEU A 170 -18.01 -45.24 -3.97
CA LEU A 170 -17.49 -45.34 -5.35
C LEU A 170 -18.43 -46.18 -6.22
N ASN A 171 -19.09 -45.55 -7.17
CA ASN A 171 -19.96 -46.17 -8.16
C ASN A 171 -19.20 -46.23 -9.50
N ARG A 172 -18.82 -47.43 -9.93
CA ARG A 172 -18.11 -47.64 -11.22
C ARG A 172 -19.03 -48.32 -12.22
N VAL A 173 -19.16 -47.73 -13.41
CA VAL A 173 -20.06 -48.21 -14.47
C VAL A 173 -19.28 -48.89 -15.58
N GLN A 174 -19.72 -50.07 -15.99
CA GLN A 174 -19.18 -50.84 -17.11
C GLN A 174 -20.30 -51.17 -18.10
N ASP A 175 -20.78 -50.15 -18.81
CA ASP A 175 -21.87 -50.30 -19.79
C ASP A 175 -21.37 -50.99 -21.06
N PRO A 176 -21.85 -52.21 -21.39
CA PRO A 176 -21.42 -52.94 -22.59
C PRO A 176 -21.77 -52.21 -23.90
N SER A 177 -22.75 -51.31 -23.88
CA SER A 177 -23.20 -50.54 -25.03
C SER A 177 -22.34 -49.30 -25.33
N GLY A 178 -21.43 -48.93 -24.42
CA GLY A 178 -20.61 -47.72 -24.56
C GLY A 178 -21.37 -46.41 -24.29
N ALA A 179 -22.50 -46.46 -23.58
CA ALA A 179 -23.31 -45.27 -23.29
C ALA A 179 -22.85 -44.52 -22.01
N PRO A 180 -22.98 -43.18 -21.98
CA PRO A 180 -22.75 -42.39 -20.77
C PRO A 180 -23.86 -42.58 -19.74
N SER A 181 -23.53 -42.34 -18.47
CA SER A 181 -24.53 -42.34 -17.39
C SER A 181 -25.43 -41.12 -17.51
N ARG A 182 -26.74 -41.31 -17.61
CA ARG A 182 -27.74 -40.23 -17.69
C ARG A 182 -28.47 -40.08 -16.37
N ILE A 183 -28.24 -38.97 -15.69
CA ILE A 183 -28.86 -38.62 -14.41
C ILE A 183 -29.95 -37.59 -14.71
N LEU A 184 -31.22 -37.99 -14.67
CA LEU A 184 -32.38 -37.12 -14.89
C LEU A 184 -33.21 -36.91 -13.62
N GLY A 185 -33.08 -37.80 -12.63
CA GLY A 185 -33.77 -37.73 -11.34
C GLY A 185 -32.91 -37.20 -10.21
N GLN A 186 -33.11 -37.73 -9.01
CA GLN A 186 -32.51 -37.21 -7.78
C GLN A 186 -31.44 -38.16 -7.23
N ILE A 187 -30.32 -37.62 -6.75
CA ILE A 187 -29.31 -38.34 -5.97
C ILE A 187 -29.15 -37.62 -4.63
N ARG A 188 -29.24 -38.35 -3.53
CA ARG A 188 -29.04 -37.85 -2.17
C ARG A 188 -28.00 -38.67 -1.42
N ALA A 189 -27.11 -38.03 -0.68
CA ALA A 189 -26.15 -38.69 0.21
C ALA A 189 -25.79 -37.82 1.41
N ASP A 190 -25.50 -38.45 2.56
CA ASP A 190 -24.98 -37.73 3.73
C ASP A 190 -23.51 -37.31 3.54
N GLY A 191 -22.73 -38.17 2.88
CA GLY A 191 -21.31 -38.04 2.59
C GLY A 191 -21.02 -37.94 1.09
N SER A 192 -19.93 -38.56 0.65
CA SER A 192 -19.38 -38.40 -0.70
C SER A 192 -19.87 -39.50 -1.66
N VAL A 193 -20.21 -39.11 -2.90
CA VAL A 193 -20.58 -40.02 -3.99
C VAL A 193 -19.64 -39.83 -5.16
N TYR A 194 -18.93 -40.90 -5.55
CA TYR A 194 -18.10 -40.91 -6.76
C TYR A 194 -18.85 -41.71 -7.84
N LEU A 195 -19.07 -41.12 -9.00
CA LEU A 195 -19.72 -41.71 -10.16
C LEU A 195 -18.72 -41.74 -11.32
N ILE A 196 -18.20 -42.94 -11.61
CA ILE A 196 -17.16 -43.16 -12.61
C ILE A 196 -17.76 -43.92 -13.79
N ASN A 197 -17.81 -43.28 -14.96
CA ASN A 197 -18.20 -43.92 -16.20
C ASN A 197 -17.33 -43.43 -17.35
N ARG A 198 -16.51 -44.31 -17.91
CA ARG A 198 -15.55 -43.98 -18.98
C ARG A 198 -16.19 -43.42 -20.24
N ASN A 199 -17.44 -43.77 -20.50
CA ASN A 199 -18.21 -43.27 -21.64
C ASN A 199 -18.76 -41.86 -21.42
N GLY A 200 -18.70 -41.34 -20.19
CA GLY A 200 -19.16 -40.01 -19.80
C GLY A 200 -20.32 -40.02 -18.80
N VAL A 201 -20.64 -38.84 -18.29
CA VAL A 201 -21.73 -38.61 -17.34
C VAL A 201 -22.51 -37.37 -17.77
N VAL A 202 -23.83 -37.48 -17.86
CA VAL A 202 -24.73 -36.39 -18.24
C VAL A 202 -25.75 -36.16 -17.13
N PHE A 203 -25.69 -34.99 -16.49
CA PHE A 203 -26.71 -34.50 -15.58
C PHE A 203 -27.74 -33.70 -16.38
N GLY A 204 -28.87 -34.33 -16.69
CA GLY A 204 -29.90 -33.72 -17.50
C GLY A 204 -30.64 -32.59 -16.77
N GLY A 205 -31.32 -31.72 -17.52
CA GLY A 205 -31.91 -30.49 -17.00
C GLY A 205 -32.96 -30.62 -15.87
N SER A 206 -33.41 -31.84 -15.53
CA SER A 206 -34.34 -32.10 -14.42
C SER A 206 -33.65 -32.66 -13.17
N SER A 207 -32.35 -32.94 -13.27
CA SER A 207 -31.59 -33.62 -12.23
C SER A 207 -31.36 -32.75 -10.99
N GLN A 208 -31.32 -33.41 -9.84
CA GLN A 208 -30.99 -32.79 -8.56
C GLN A 208 -30.05 -33.69 -7.78
N VAL A 209 -28.82 -33.24 -7.57
CA VAL A 209 -27.81 -33.96 -6.79
C VAL A 209 -27.55 -33.17 -5.52
N ASN A 210 -27.71 -33.83 -4.38
CA ASN A 210 -27.43 -33.25 -3.07
C ASN A 210 -26.59 -34.25 -2.25
N THR A 211 -25.31 -33.93 -2.07
CA THR A 211 -24.34 -34.79 -1.39
C THR A 211 -23.42 -33.94 -0.50
N HIS A 212 -22.58 -34.53 0.35
CA HIS A 212 -21.48 -33.75 0.93
C HIS A 212 -20.43 -33.44 -0.14
N ALA A 213 -19.96 -34.47 -0.87
CA ALA A 213 -19.12 -34.27 -2.04
C ALA A 213 -19.59 -35.11 -3.22
N LEU A 214 -19.30 -34.63 -4.43
CA LEU A 214 -19.59 -35.34 -5.69
C LEU A 214 -18.31 -35.39 -6.52
N VAL A 215 -17.91 -36.60 -6.94
CA VAL A 215 -16.92 -36.77 -8.01
C VAL A 215 -17.63 -37.43 -9.19
N ALA A 216 -17.71 -36.77 -10.34
CA ALA A 216 -18.21 -37.38 -11.56
C ALA A 216 -17.06 -37.42 -12.57
N SER A 217 -16.66 -38.62 -13.01
CA SER A 217 -15.47 -38.77 -13.82
C SER A 217 -15.66 -39.73 -14.99
N SER A 218 -15.07 -39.38 -16.14
CA SER A 218 -14.84 -40.34 -17.22
C SER A 218 -13.44 -40.97 -17.19
N ALA A 219 -12.51 -40.45 -16.38
CA ALA A 219 -11.29 -41.18 -16.01
C ALA A 219 -11.58 -42.19 -14.90
N ASP A 220 -10.94 -43.37 -14.96
CA ASP A 220 -11.09 -44.42 -13.96
C ASP A 220 -10.10 -44.24 -12.80
N ILE A 221 -10.46 -44.73 -11.63
CA ILE A 221 -9.61 -44.75 -10.43
C ILE A 221 -9.40 -46.21 -10.01
N ALA A 222 -8.15 -46.64 -9.82
CA ALA A 222 -7.88 -47.99 -9.38
C ALA A 222 -8.39 -48.23 -7.94
N ASP A 223 -8.92 -49.43 -7.65
CA ASP A 223 -9.41 -49.78 -6.30
C ASP A 223 -8.34 -49.55 -5.21
N ALA A 224 -7.07 -49.87 -5.52
CA ALA A 224 -5.96 -49.66 -4.59
C ALA A 224 -5.71 -48.17 -4.30
N GLN A 225 -5.80 -47.31 -5.33
CA GLN A 225 -5.64 -45.86 -5.19
C GLN A 225 -6.78 -45.27 -4.35
N PHE A 226 -8.03 -45.65 -4.65
CA PHE A 226 -9.21 -45.22 -3.89
C PHE A 226 -9.13 -45.62 -2.41
N LEU A 227 -8.78 -46.88 -2.13
CA LEU A 227 -8.74 -47.39 -0.75
C LEU A 227 -7.57 -46.82 0.06
N ALA A 228 -6.41 -46.59 -0.56
CA ALA A 228 -5.21 -46.13 0.15
C ALA A 228 -5.14 -44.60 0.28
N ASN A 229 -5.44 -43.87 -0.79
CA ASN A 229 -5.20 -42.43 -0.90
C ASN A 229 -6.46 -41.61 -1.24
N GLY A 230 -7.59 -42.28 -1.49
CA GLY A 230 -8.80 -41.60 -1.95
C GLY A 230 -8.58 -40.92 -3.31
N ILE A 231 -8.94 -39.64 -3.41
CA ILE A 231 -8.76 -38.84 -4.63
C ILE A 231 -7.33 -38.33 -4.79
N TYR A 232 -6.54 -38.28 -3.72
CA TYR A 232 -5.22 -37.65 -3.76
C TYR A 232 -4.19 -38.56 -4.39
N ALA A 233 -3.52 -38.04 -5.42
CA ALA A 233 -2.50 -38.75 -6.15
C ALA A 233 -1.40 -39.28 -5.21
N ALA A 234 -0.99 -40.53 -5.42
CA ALA A 234 0.11 -41.12 -4.66
C ALA A 234 1.43 -40.43 -5.06
N GLN A 235 2.21 -40.00 -4.07
CA GLN A 235 3.52 -39.41 -4.31
C GLN A 235 4.58 -40.50 -4.46
N SER A 236 5.35 -40.44 -5.54
CA SER A 236 6.50 -41.30 -5.84
C SER A 236 7.73 -40.44 -6.06
N GLY A 237 8.55 -40.29 -5.01
CA GLY A 237 9.67 -39.34 -5.02
C GLY A 237 9.17 -37.88 -5.03
N ALA A 238 9.66 -37.07 -5.97
CA ALA A 238 9.23 -35.68 -6.12
C ALA A 238 8.00 -35.50 -7.03
N SER A 239 7.45 -36.58 -7.58
CA SER A 239 6.33 -36.55 -8.54
C SER A 239 5.11 -37.27 -8.00
N TYR A 240 3.94 -36.87 -8.48
CA TYR A 240 2.66 -37.51 -8.22
C TYR A 240 2.29 -38.44 -9.38
N VAL A 241 1.80 -39.63 -9.04
CA VAL A 241 1.23 -40.56 -10.03
C VAL A 241 -0.25 -40.22 -10.18
N ALA A 242 -0.72 -39.98 -11.40
CA ALA A 242 -2.12 -39.65 -11.68
C ALA A 242 -3.07 -40.66 -11.01
N GLY A 243 -3.98 -40.15 -10.19
CA GLY A 243 -4.92 -40.99 -9.42
C GLY A 243 -6.12 -41.44 -10.26
N PHE A 244 -6.47 -40.63 -11.26
CA PHE A 244 -7.50 -40.91 -12.25
C PHE A 244 -6.87 -40.96 -13.63
N THR A 245 -7.13 -42.01 -14.41
CA THR A 245 -6.52 -42.19 -15.73
C THR A 245 -7.49 -42.65 -16.81
N GLY A 246 -7.16 -42.34 -18.06
CA GLY A 246 -7.84 -42.85 -19.25
C GLY A 246 -9.24 -42.30 -19.49
N ALA A 247 -9.45 -40.99 -19.26
CA ALA A 247 -10.67 -40.30 -19.64
C ALA A 247 -10.94 -40.39 -21.15
N VAL A 248 -12.20 -40.61 -21.52
CA VAL A 248 -12.63 -40.72 -22.92
C VAL A 248 -13.92 -39.94 -23.17
N GLY A 249 -14.92 -40.12 -22.31
CA GLY A 249 -16.21 -39.41 -22.40
C GLY A 249 -16.19 -38.00 -21.79
N ALA A 250 -17.23 -37.22 -22.11
CA ALA A 250 -17.48 -35.92 -21.53
C ALA A 250 -18.23 -36.02 -20.19
N VAL A 251 -18.11 -34.97 -19.36
CA VAL A 251 -19.01 -34.75 -18.22
C VAL A 251 -19.83 -33.49 -18.48
N ASP A 252 -21.13 -33.67 -18.70
CA ASP A 252 -22.05 -32.60 -19.08
C ASP A 252 -23.08 -32.34 -17.97
N VAL A 253 -23.26 -31.07 -17.61
CA VAL A 253 -24.33 -30.59 -16.73
C VAL A 253 -25.25 -29.71 -17.56
N GLU A 254 -26.40 -30.23 -17.96
CA GLU A 254 -27.35 -29.52 -18.82
C GLU A 254 -28.07 -28.38 -18.09
N ALA A 255 -28.56 -27.39 -18.83
CA ALA A 255 -29.32 -26.29 -18.27
C ALA A 255 -30.57 -26.77 -17.50
N GLY A 256 -30.77 -26.23 -16.30
CA GLY A 256 -31.80 -26.65 -15.34
C GLY A 256 -31.36 -27.73 -14.34
N ALA A 257 -30.27 -28.44 -14.59
CA ALA A 257 -29.68 -29.38 -13.62
C ALA A 257 -29.19 -28.62 -12.38
N GLN A 258 -29.31 -29.24 -11.20
CA GLN A 258 -28.75 -28.70 -9.96
C GLN A 258 -27.87 -29.71 -9.26
N ILE A 259 -26.67 -29.27 -8.91
CA ILE A 259 -25.73 -29.98 -8.05
C ILE A 259 -25.47 -29.09 -6.84
N THR A 260 -25.65 -29.62 -5.64
CA THR A 260 -25.47 -28.85 -4.39
C THR A 260 -24.73 -29.70 -3.37
N THR A 261 -23.76 -29.10 -2.69
CA THR A 261 -23.14 -29.72 -1.52
C THR A 261 -23.79 -29.29 -0.22
N ASN A 262 -23.77 -30.16 0.77
CA ASN A 262 -24.26 -29.85 2.11
C ASN A 262 -23.45 -28.70 2.74
N ALA A 263 -24.15 -27.68 3.24
CA ALA A 263 -23.51 -26.61 4.00
C ALA A 263 -22.95 -27.15 5.32
N PRO A 264 -21.74 -26.72 5.74
CA PRO A 264 -21.14 -27.16 7.00
C PRO A 264 -22.03 -26.79 8.19
N GLN A 265 -22.07 -27.67 9.18
CA GLN A 265 -22.94 -27.53 10.36
C GLN A 265 -22.24 -26.80 11.52
N SER A 266 -20.91 -26.66 11.48
CA SER A 266 -20.11 -25.93 12.45
C SER A 266 -18.99 -25.12 11.80
N VAL A 267 -18.38 -24.20 12.55
CA VAL A 267 -17.25 -23.37 12.10
C VAL A 267 -15.96 -24.17 11.89
N THR A 268 -15.90 -25.41 12.38
CA THR A 268 -14.76 -26.32 12.20
C THR A 268 -14.94 -27.29 11.04
N ASP A 269 -16.16 -27.41 10.49
CA ASP A 269 -16.44 -28.28 9.36
C ASP A 269 -16.08 -27.55 8.06
N GLY A 270 -15.28 -28.19 7.20
CA GLY A 270 -15.08 -27.73 5.83
C GLY A 270 -16.35 -27.94 4.99
N GLY A 271 -16.59 -27.06 4.03
CA GLY A 271 -17.61 -27.33 3.01
C GLY A 271 -17.18 -28.47 2.10
N GLY A 272 -18.14 -29.20 1.55
CA GLY A 272 -17.86 -30.28 0.62
C GLY A 272 -17.66 -29.79 -0.82
N PHE A 273 -17.21 -30.67 -1.72
CA PHE A 273 -16.77 -30.28 -3.06
C PHE A 273 -17.49 -31.02 -4.19
N VAL A 274 -17.52 -30.39 -5.37
CA VAL A 274 -17.94 -30.99 -6.63
C VAL A 274 -16.73 -31.04 -7.55
N LEU A 275 -16.36 -32.23 -8.03
CA LEU A 275 -15.25 -32.44 -8.95
C LEU A 275 -15.75 -33.18 -10.19
N LEU A 276 -15.76 -32.50 -11.33
CA LEU A 276 -16.15 -33.05 -12.62
C LEU A 276 -14.90 -33.23 -13.48
N MET A 277 -14.64 -34.46 -13.95
CA MET A 277 -13.44 -34.82 -14.70
C MET A 277 -13.78 -35.58 -15.99
N GLY A 278 -13.28 -35.15 -17.14
CA GLY A 278 -13.48 -35.90 -18.38
C GLY A 278 -12.56 -35.47 -19.52
N SER A 279 -12.75 -36.03 -20.72
CA SER A 279 -12.02 -35.55 -21.91
C SER A 279 -12.46 -34.12 -22.28
N SER A 280 -13.71 -33.80 -21.97
CA SER A 280 -14.27 -32.44 -21.93
C SER A 280 -15.26 -32.33 -20.78
N VAL A 281 -15.45 -31.12 -20.26
CA VAL A 281 -16.40 -30.83 -19.18
C VAL A 281 -17.20 -29.59 -19.52
N HIS A 282 -18.53 -29.69 -19.52
CA HIS A 282 -19.43 -28.57 -19.81
C HIS A 282 -20.42 -28.38 -18.67
N ASN A 283 -20.47 -27.18 -18.09
CA ASN A 283 -21.52 -26.79 -17.15
C ASN A 283 -22.44 -25.74 -17.75
N ALA A 284 -23.67 -26.11 -18.05
CA ALA A 284 -24.78 -25.22 -18.37
C ALA A 284 -25.83 -25.15 -17.26
N GLY A 285 -25.71 -25.96 -16.20
CA GLY A 285 -26.64 -26.03 -15.06
C GLY A 285 -26.26 -25.11 -13.90
N THR A 286 -26.67 -25.47 -12.68
CA THR A 286 -26.30 -24.78 -11.44
C THR A 286 -25.52 -25.69 -10.51
N ILE A 287 -24.35 -25.23 -10.07
CA ILE A 287 -23.53 -25.90 -9.05
C ILE A 287 -23.41 -24.96 -7.83
N THR A 288 -23.64 -25.48 -6.62
CA THR A 288 -23.53 -24.69 -5.39
C THR A 288 -22.74 -25.43 -4.32
N THR A 289 -21.65 -24.82 -3.84
CA THR A 289 -20.73 -25.43 -2.86
C THR A 289 -20.41 -24.48 -1.69
N PRO A 290 -21.32 -24.33 -0.70
CA PRO A 290 -21.13 -23.40 0.41
C PRO A 290 -19.92 -23.77 1.27
N LYS A 291 -19.01 -22.82 1.47
CA LYS A 291 -17.69 -22.97 2.12
C LYS A 291 -16.85 -24.13 1.56
N GLY A 292 -17.15 -24.53 0.34
CA GLY A 292 -16.61 -25.71 -0.33
C GLY A 292 -15.92 -25.34 -1.64
N GLN A 293 -15.84 -26.30 -2.55
CA GLN A 293 -15.13 -26.12 -3.80
C GLN A 293 -15.89 -26.72 -4.99
N THR A 294 -15.89 -26.03 -6.13
CA THR A 294 -16.30 -26.62 -7.41
C THR A 294 -15.12 -26.69 -8.36
N GLN A 295 -14.87 -27.86 -8.96
CA GLN A 295 -13.77 -28.11 -9.89
C GLN A 295 -14.29 -28.73 -11.19
N LEU A 296 -13.97 -28.11 -12.32
CA LEU A 296 -14.23 -28.60 -13.66
C LEU A 296 -12.87 -28.86 -14.32
N ALA A 297 -12.54 -30.10 -14.61
CA ALA A 297 -11.22 -30.47 -15.12
C ALA A 297 -11.33 -31.34 -16.38
N ALA A 298 -10.69 -30.91 -17.47
CA ALA A 298 -10.65 -31.67 -18.71
C ALA A 298 -9.23 -32.09 -19.08
N GLY A 299 -9.05 -33.36 -19.43
CA GLY A 299 -7.76 -33.96 -19.78
C GLY A 299 -7.89 -35.46 -20.02
N ASP A 300 -6.77 -36.14 -20.22
CA ASP A 300 -6.72 -37.60 -20.34
C ASP A 300 -6.53 -38.28 -18.99
N ASP A 301 -5.67 -37.71 -18.13
CA ASP A 301 -5.42 -38.16 -16.76
C ASP A 301 -5.46 -36.97 -15.78
N PHE A 302 -5.62 -37.23 -14.47
CA PHE A 302 -5.73 -36.17 -13.46
C PHE A 302 -4.87 -36.44 -12.22
N ILE A 303 -4.15 -35.41 -11.81
CA ILE A 303 -3.35 -35.37 -10.59
C ILE A 303 -4.04 -34.42 -9.62
N ILE A 304 -4.33 -34.90 -8.41
CA ILE A 304 -5.01 -34.11 -7.37
C ILE A 304 -4.16 -34.16 -6.11
N ARG A 305 -3.93 -33.00 -5.49
CA ARG A 305 -3.26 -32.91 -4.17
C ARG A 305 -4.02 -31.96 -3.24
N PRO A 306 -3.77 -32.02 -1.92
CA PRO A 306 -4.31 -31.03 -1.00
C PRO A 306 -3.79 -29.62 -1.33
N GLY A 307 -4.68 -28.64 -1.32
CA GLY A 307 -4.34 -27.21 -1.40
C GLY A 307 -3.91 -26.64 -0.04
N TYR A 308 -4.11 -25.35 0.16
CA TYR A 308 -3.70 -24.59 1.33
C TYR A 308 -4.23 -25.19 2.64
N GLY A 309 -3.31 -25.51 3.54
CA GLY A 309 -3.57 -25.87 4.92
C GLY A 309 -2.47 -25.37 5.85
N THR A 310 -2.75 -25.30 7.16
CA THR A 310 -1.83 -24.72 8.15
C THR A 310 -0.46 -25.39 8.23
N GLN A 311 -0.36 -26.66 7.79
CA GLN A 311 0.89 -27.43 7.76
C GLN A 311 1.13 -28.10 6.40
N THR A 312 0.32 -27.79 5.39
CA THR A 312 0.33 -28.49 4.09
C THR A 312 0.14 -27.46 3.00
N ASN A 313 1.05 -27.47 2.02
CA ASN A 313 0.95 -26.63 0.83
C ASN A 313 0.67 -25.14 1.14
N GLN A 314 1.41 -24.57 2.09
CA GLN A 314 1.20 -23.21 2.62
C GLN A 314 1.31 -22.09 1.56
N SER A 315 1.92 -22.37 0.42
CA SER A 315 2.04 -21.43 -0.71
C SER A 315 0.83 -21.48 -1.66
N SER A 316 -0.16 -22.35 -1.40
CA SER A 316 -1.29 -22.59 -2.29
C SER A 316 -2.27 -21.43 -2.27
N THR A 317 -2.72 -21.03 -3.46
CA THR A 317 -3.81 -20.06 -3.60
C THR A 317 -5.18 -20.72 -3.45
N THR A 318 -5.26 -22.06 -3.42
CA THR A 318 -6.50 -22.84 -3.38
C THR A 318 -6.67 -23.52 -2.02
N ARG A 319 -7.71 -23.21 -1.24
CA ARG A 319 -7.92 -23.85 0.09
C ARG A 319 -8.48 -25.28 0.05
N GLY A 320 -9.00 -25.71 -1.09
CA GLY A 320 -9.56 -27.05 -1.30
C GLY A 320 -8.54 -28.03 -1.87
N ASN A 321 -8.90 -28.69 -2.96
CA ASN A 321 -8.01 -29.54 -3.72
C ASN A 321 -7.37 -28.75 -4.86
N GLU A 322 -6.09 -28.98 -5.13
CA GLU A 322 -5.48 -28.56 -6.39
C GLU A 322 -5.58 -29.68 -7.40
N ILE A 323 -5.88 -29.35 -8.66
CA ILE A 323 -5.98 -30.30 -9.76
C ILE A 323 -5.10 -29.88 -10.94
N ALA A 324 -4.36 -30.84 -11.47
CA ALA A 324 -3.60 -30.72 -12.71
C ALA A 324 -4.08 -31.79 -13.70
N PRO A 325 -4.83 -31.39 -14.74
CA PRO A 325 -5.14 -32.26 -15.88
C PRO A 325 -3.89 -32.54 -16.70
N VAL A 326 -3.72 -33.77 -17.16
CA VAL A 326 -2.67 -34.18 -18.07
C VAL A 326 -3.29 -34.43 -19.44
N VAL A 327 -2.79 -33.77 -20.47
CA VAL A 327 -3.19 -33.98 -21.86
C VAL A 327 -2.02 -34.63 -22.60
N HIS A 328 -2.24 -35.81 -23.17
CA HIS A 328 -1.22 -36.51 -23.94
C HIS A 328 -0.99 -35.82 -25.28
N ALA A 329 0.25 -35.93 -25.79
CA ALA A 329 0.61 -35.35 -27.08
C ALA A 329 -0.32 -35.86 -28.21
N GLY A 330 -0.96 -34.93 -28.91
CA GLY A 330 -1.90 -35.23 -30.00
C GLY A 330 -3.32 -35.61 -29.57
N SER A 331 -3.63 -35.56 -28.27
CA SER A 331 -5.01 -35.71 -27.77
C SER A 331 -5.84 -34.46 -28.09
N GLY A 332 -7.14 -34.67 -28.33
CA GLY A 332 -8.14 -33.59 -28.46
C GLY A 332 -8.89 -33.29 -27.16
N SER A 333 -8.49 -33.91 -26.05
CA SER A 333 -9.05 -33.67 -24.72
C SER A 333 -8.64 -32.28 -24.19
N GLY A 334 -9.32 -31.81 -23.14
CA GLY A 334 -8.94 -30.61 -22.42
C GLY A 334 -9.87 -29.41 -22.58
N SER A 335 -11.06 -29.58 -23.15
CA SER A 335 -12.07 -28.51 -23.24
C SER A 335 -12.88 -28.39 -21.94
N VAL A 336 -12.86 -27.23 -21.30
CA VAL A 336 -13.73 -26.89 -20.16
C VAL A 336 -14.57 -25.68 -20.53
N THR A 337 -15.89 -25.80 -20.43
CA THR A 337 -16.82 -24.69 -20.67
C THR A 337 -17.78 -24.51 -19.51
N ASN A 338 -17.97 -23.27 -19.06
CA ASN A 338 -19.07 -22.90 -18.18
C ASN A 338 -19.96 -21.86 -18.87
N SER A 339 -21.23 -22.21 -19.09
CA SER A 339 -22.31 -21.31 -19.52
C SER A 339 -23.45 -21.24 -18.49
N GLY A 340 -23.32 -21.96 -17.38
CA GLY A 340 -24.27 -22.00 -16.27
C GLY A 340 -23.89 -21.11 -15.09
N LEU A 341 -24.38 -21.48 -13.91
CA LEU A 341 -24.07 -20.84 -12.63
C LEU A 341 -23.21 -21.76 -11.76
N ILE A 342 -22.10 -21.24 -11.24
CA ILE A 342 -21.33 -21.87 -10.16
C ILE A 342 -21.24 -20.87 -9.01
N PHE A 343 -21.70 -21.28 -7.82
CA PHE A 343 -21.69 -20.46 -6.61
C PHE A 343 -20.97 -21.17 -5.47
N ALA A 344 -19.83 -20.63 -5.04
CA ALA A 344 -19.03 -21.15 -3.92
C ALA A 344 -18.89 -20.08 -2.83
N GLN A 345 -19.94 -19.91 -2.01
CA GLN A 345 -19.93 -18.95 -0.90
C GLN A 345 -18.72 -19.19 0.01
N GLN A 346 -17.85 -18.20 0.24
CA GLN A 346 -16.60 -18.35 1.02
C GLN A 346 -15.77 -19.57 0.58
N GLY A 347 -15.75 -19.87 -0.73
CA GLY A 347 -15.19 -21.09 -1.28
C GLY A 347 -14.37 -20.86 -2.54
N ASP A 348 -14.03 -21.96 -3.20
CA ASP A 348 -13.16 -21.99 -4.37
C ASP A 348 -13.87 -22.50 -5.62
N ILE A 349 -13.56 -21.93 -6.78
CA ILE A 349 -14.02 -22.40 -8.08
C ILE A 349 -12.81 -22.59 -8.99
N THR A 350 -12.55 -23.80 -9.46
CA THR A 350 -11.45 -24.10 -10.39
C THR A 350 -11.96 -24.65 -11.71
N LEU A 351 -11.57 -24.05 -12.84
CA LEU A 351 -11.73 -24.59 -14.19
C LEU A 351 -10.34 -24.88 -14.75
N ALA A 352 -10.03 -26.13 -15.11
CA ALA A 352 -8.70 -26.53 -15.54
C ALA A 352 -8.71 -27.39 -16.82
N GLY A 353 -7.97 -26.98 -17.85
CA GLY A 353 -7.89 -27.72 -19.11
C GLY A 353 -6.90 -27.15 -20.13
N HIS A 354 -6.92 -27.70 -21.35
CA HIS A 354 -6.23 -27.14 -22.51
C HIS A 354 -6.88 -25.83 -22.98
N ALA A 355 -8.21 -25.85 -23.11
CA ALA A 355 -9.01 -24.69 -23.51
C ALA A 355 -10.11 -24.46 -22.46
N VAL A 356 -10.03 -23.34 -21.76
CA VAL A 356 -11.02 -22.95 -20.72
C VAL A 356 -11.84 -21.79 -21.24
N GLU A 357 -13.15 -22.02 -21.42
CA GLU A 357 -14.11 -20.99 -21.84
C GLU A 357 -15.10 -20.70 -20.72
N GLN A 358 -15.04 -19.48 -20.19
CA GLN A 358 -15.95 -19.01 -19.16
C GLN A 358 -16.94 -18.00 -19.75
N GLY A 359 -18.17 -18.45 -20.00
CA GLY A 359 -19.27 -17.67 -20.56
C GLY A 359 -20.55 -17.61 -19.70
N GLY A 360 -20.54 -18.19 -18.49
CA GLY A 360 -21.64 -18.15 -17.53
C GLY A 360 -21.34 -17.23 -16.34
N LEU A 361 -21.86 -17.58 -15.16
CA LEU A 361 -21.57 -16.89 -13.89
C LEU A 361 -20.78 -17.78 -12.94
N LEU A 362 -19.55 -17.38 -12.61
CA LEU A 362 -18.79 -17.89 -11.46
C LEU A 362 -18.86 -16.85 -10.34
N LEU A 363 -19.38 -17.24 -9.19
CA LEU A 363 -19.52 -16.36 -8.03
C LEU A 363 -18.92 -17.03 -6.79
N SER A 364 -17.93 -16.39 -6.19
CA SER A 364 -17.44 -16.70 -4.86
C SER A 364 -17.61 -15.47 -3.95
N THR A 365 -17.57 -15.68 -2.63
CA THR A 365 -17.65 -14.58 -1.66
C THR A 365 -16.49 -14.61 -0.68
N THR A 366 -16.16 -13.46 -0.12
CA THR A 366 -15.10 -13.31 0.88
C THR A 366 -15.68 -12.81 2.19
N SER A 367 -15.22 -13.37 3.31
CA SER A 367 -15.44 -12.84 4.66
C SER A 367 -14.10 -12.69 5.38
N VAL A 368 -14.11 -12.07 6.55
CA VAL A 368 -12.93 -11.93 7.41
C VAL A 368 -12.33 -13.27 7.86
N ASN A 369 -13.13 -14.35 7.84
CA ASN A 369 -12.70 -15.69 8.25
C ASN A 369 -12.17 -16.52 7.09
N GLN A 370 -12.61 -16.21 5.87
CA GLN A 370 -12.38 -17.05 4.70
C GLN A 370 -12.48 -16.23 3.42
N ARG A 371 -11.38 -16.17 2.67
CA ARG A 371 -11.38 -15.60 1.31
C ARG A 371 -12.05 -16.52 0.29
N GLY A 372 -12.70 -15.92 -0.69
CA GLY A 372 -13.18 -16.60 -1.89
C GLY A 372 -12.14 -16.55 -3.02
N THR A 373 -12.06 -17.62 -3.81
CA THR A 373 -11.11 -17.74 -4.93
C THR A 373 -11.74 -18.32 -6.19
N ILE A 374 -11.27 -17.87 -7.35
CA ILE A 374 -11.61 -18.42 -8.67
C ILE A 374 -10.32 -18.65 -9.47
N HIS A 375 -10.19 -19.82 -10.09
CA HIS A 375 -9.01 -20.25 -10.83
C HIS A 375 -9.41 -20.71 -12.23
N LEU A 376 -8.88 -20.09 -13.28
CA LEU A 376 -9.03 -20.49 -14.68
C LEU A 376 -7.67 -20.90 -15.22
N LEU A 377 -7.45 -22.20 -15.35
CA LEU A 377 -6.11 -22.77 -15.40
C LEU A 377 -5.89 -23.59 -16.68
N ASN A 378 -4.78 -23.28 -17.34
CA ASN A 378 -4.15 -24.07 -18.36
C ASN A 378 -2.66 -24.17 -18.00
N ALA A 379 -2.03 -25.32 -18.27
CA ALA A 379 -0.62 -25.54 -17.93
C ALA A 379 0.27 -24.48 -18.59
N ALA A 380 1.18 -23.86 -17.83
CA ALA A 380 2.11 -22.88 -18.40
C ALA A 380 3.04 -23.48 -19.47
N SER A 381 3.29 -24.80 -19.42
CA SER A 381 4.03 -25.53 -20.46
C SER A 381 3.21 -25.80 -21.74
N ASP A 382 1.89 -25.64 -21.71
CA ASP A 382 1.03 -25.79 -22.88
C ASP A 382 0.92 -24.47 -23.66
N ALA A 383 1.92 -24.22 -24.52
CA ALA A 383 2.00 -23.01 -25.35
C ALA A 383 0.84 -22.85 -26.35
N THR A 384 0.02 -23.88 -26.54
CA THR A 384 -1.15 -23.87 -27.44
C THR A 384 -2.48 -23.73 -26.71
N GLY A 385 -2.47 -23.78 -25.38
CA GLY A 385 -3.66 -23.67 -24.55
C GLY A 385 -4.20 -22.24 -24.48
N SER A 386 -5.40 -22.11 -23.93
CA SER A 386 -6.07 -20.81 -23.82
C SER A 386 -7.04 -20.73 -22.65
N VAL A 387 -7.23 -19.50 -22.16
CA VAL A 387 -8.32 -19.13 -21.26
C VAL A 387 -9.07 -17.96 -21.87
N THR A 388 -10.38 -18.09 -22.04
CA THR A 388 -11.25 -17.05 -22.62
C THR A 388 -12.40 -16.76 -21.67
N VAL A 389 -12.55 -15.49 -21.28
CA VAL A 389 -13.76 -14.97 -20.65
C VAL A 389 -14.62 -14.35 -21.74
N THR A 390 -15.74 -14.98 -22.07
CA THR A 390 -16.58 -14.54 -23.20
C THR A 390 -17.39 -13.29 -22.85
N GLY A 391 -18.06 -12.69 -23.84
CA GLY A 391 -18.89 -11.49 -23.61
C GLY A 391 -20.06 -11.67 -22.64
N GLU A 392 -20.49 -12.91 -22.38
CA GLU A 392 -21.50 -13.25 -21.37
C GLU A 392 -20.86 -13.67 -20.02
N GLY A 393 -19.55 -13.91 -20.02
CA GLY A 393 -18.78 -14.39 -18.88
C GLY A 393 -18.68 -13.37 -17.75
N VAL A 394 -19.11 -13.78 -16.57
CA VAL A 394 -18.92 -13.04 -15.31
C VAL A 394 -18.19 -13.94 -14.32
N SER A 395 -17.03 -13.48 -13.87
CA SER A 395 -16.26 -14.11 -12.79
C SER A 395 -16.13 -13.11 -11.65
N ALA A 396 -16.79 -13.37 -10.52
CA ALA A 396 -16.90 -12.41 -9.42
C ALA A 396 -16.54 -13.01 -8.05
N VAL A 397 -15.69 -12.30 -7.30
CA VAL A 397 -15.43 -12.53 -5.88
C VAL A 397 -15.90 -11.29 -5.11
N LEU A 398 -16.95 -11.44 -4.30
CA LEU A 398 -17.60 -10.31 -3.61
C LEU A 398 -17.51 -10.41 -2.08
N PRO A 399 -17.24 -9.32 -1.35
CA PRO A 399 -17.25 -9.34 0.11
C PRO A 399 -18.66 -9.48 0.68
N GLU A 400 -18.81 -10.22 1.78
CA GLU A 400 -20.09 -10.39 2.49
C GLU A 400 -20.38 -9.24 3.46
N LEU A 401 -20.78 -8.09 2.92
CA LEU A 401 -20.93 -6.83 3.67
C LEU A 401 -21.97 -6.86 4.81
N GLU A 402 -22.96 -7.76 4.74
CA GLU A 402 -24.01 -7.92 5.75
C GLU A 402 -23.66 -9.01 6.80
N SER A 403 -22.47 -9.62 6.69
CA SER A 403 -22.04 -10.63 7.65
C SER A 403 -21.75 -9.98 9.00
N PRO A 404 -22.23 -10.55 10.12
CA PRO A 404 -21.86 -10.09 11.46
C PRO A 404 -20.45 -10.55 11.89
N ASP A 405 -19.77 -11.33 11.05
CA ASP A 405 -18.42 -11.83 11.35
C ASP A 405 -17.42 -10.67 11.39
N THR A 406 -16.58 -10.66 12.42
CA THR A 406 -15.50 -9.69 12.60
C THR A 406 -14.17 -10.38 12.84
N ALA A 407 -13.07 -9.75 12.45
CA ALA A 407 -11.71 -10.20 12.78
C ALA A 407 -10.85 -9.07 13.33
N LEU A 408 -9.85 -9.43 14.13
CA LEU A 408 -8.91 -8.49 14.73
C LEU A 408 -7.87 -8.02 13.70
N ASN A 409 -7.32 -6.83 13.91
CA ASN A 409 -6.18 -6.33 13.11
C ASN A 409 -4.99 -7.31 13.14
N SER A 410 -4.71 -7.91 14.30
CA SER A 410 -3.68 -8.96 14.43
C SER A 410 -3.94 -10.21 13.58
N GLN A 411 -5.20 -10.56 13.34
CA GLN A 411 -5.54 -11.68 12.45
C GLN A 411 -5.31 -11.31 10.99
N ARG A 412 -5.65 -10.08 10.58
CA ARG A 412 -5.31 -9.58 9.24
C ARG A 412 -3.79 -9.58 9.05
N ASP A 413 -3.04 -8.96 9.94
CA ASP A 413 -1.58 -8.92 9.88
C ASP A 413 -0.96 -10.33 9.81
N ALA A 414 -1.54 -11.32 10.51
CA ALA A 414 -1.12 -12.71 10.42
C ALA A 414 -1.40 -13.35 9.05
N LEU A 415 -2.53 -13.02 8.40
CA LEU A 415 -2.81 -13.43 7.02
C LEU A 415 -1.82 -12.79 6.04
N ILE A 416 -1.51 -11.51 6.22
CA ILE A 416 -0.50 -10.80 5.44
C ILE A 416 0.87 -11.45 5.60
N ALA A 417 1.30 -11.73 6.84
CA ALA A 417 2.57 -12.39 7.11
C ALA A 417 2.60 -13.85 6.60
N ALA A 418 1.45 -14.53 6.60
CA ALA A 418 1.29 -15.87 6.04
C ALA A 418 1.15 -15.87 4.51
N SER A 419 0.98 -14.70 3.89
CA SER A 419 1.02 -14.51 2.45
C SER A 419 2.48 -14.68 2.00
N GLY A 420 2.92 -15.92 2.00
CA GLY A 420 4.27 -16.30 1.59
C GLY A 420 4.42 -16.23 0.07
N SER A 421 5.61 -16.56 -0.40
CA SER A 421 5.87 -16.64 -1.84
C SER A 421 4.97 -17.66 -2.51
N ASN A 422 4.30 -17.24 -3.59
CA ASN A 422 3.60 -18.15 -4.48
C ASN A 422 4.61 -18.81 -5.43
N GLY A 423 5.30 -19.86 -4.93
CA GLY A 423 6.35 -20.59 -5.66
C GLY A 423 5.88 -21.91 -6.28
N LEU A 424 4.57 -22.17 -6.33
CA LEU A 424 4.03 -23.52 -6.53
C LEU A 424 3.93 -24.01 -7.97
N ALA A 425 4.24 -23.18 -8.96
CA ALA A 425 4.21 -23.55 -10.38
C ALA A 425 5.47 -24.34 -10.81
N THR A 426 5.86 -25.37 -10.05
CA THR A 426 6.98 -26.24 -10.44
C THR A 426 6.51 -27.67 -10.65
N GLY A 427 7.03 -28.32 -11.70
CA GLY A 427 6.70 -29.70 -12.03
C GLY A 427 5.29 -29.86 -12.59
N GLN A 428 4.49 -30.74 -11.99
CA GLN A 428 3.19 -31.18 -12.53
C GLN A 428 2.02 -30.20 -12.26
N PHE A 429 2.23 -29.17 -11.44
CA PHE A 429 1.24 -28.12 -11.14
C PHE A 429 1.69 -26.77 -11.71
N ASP A 430 2.30 -26.79 -12.89
CA ASP A 430 2.70 -25.59 -13.64
C ASP A 430 1.50 -24.82 -14.21
N ASN A 431 0.28 -25.27 -13.95
CA ASN A 431 -0.98 -24.57 -14.22
C ASN A 431 -1.37 -23.57 -13.12
N LEU A 432 -0.57 -23.41 -12.05
CA LEU A 432 -0.80 -22.42 -10.99
C LEU A 432 0.08 -21.18 -11.20
N GLY A 433 -0.34 -20.03 -10.67
CA GLY A 433 0.37 -18.76 -10.82
C GLY A 433 1.62 -18.69 -9.93
N THR A 434 2.63 -17.92 -10.37
CA THR A 434 3.82 -17.57 -9.57
C THR A 434 3.82 -16.13 -9.08
N LEU A 435 2.71 -15.41 -9.32
CA LEU A 435 2.54 -14.01 -8.93
C LEU A 435 2.21 -13.91 -7.44
N ALA A 436 2.59 -12.79 -6.83
CA ALA A 436 2.32 -12.50 -5.43
C ALA A 436 0.84 -12.76 -5.06
N ASP A 437 0.63 -13.17 -3.81
CA ASP A 437 -0.68 -13.46 -3.25
C ASP A 437 -0.84 -12.75 -1.90
N ARG A 438 -2.09 -12.49 -1.53
CA ARG A 438 -2.56 -11.85 -0.30
C ARG A 438 -3.71 -12.68 0.29
N LEU A 439 -3.47 -13.35 1.40
CA LEU A 439 -4.45 -14.27 2.02
C LEU A 439 -5.63 -13.54 2.68
N ASP A 440 -5.50 -12.26 2.99
CA ASP A 440 -6.58 -11.41 3.50
C ASP A 440 -7.50 -10.86 2.39
N GLU A 441 -7.14 -11.07 1.13
CA GLU A 441 -7.86 -10.57 -0.04
C GLU A 441 -8.47 -11.73 -0.85
N GLY A 442 -9.63 -11.50 -1.48
CA GLY A 442 -10.19 -12.41 -2.48
C GLY A 442 -9.31 -12.48 -3.73
N ARG A 443 -9.38 -13.57 -4.51
CA ARG A 443 -8.51 -13.73 -5.69
C ARG A 443 -9.20 -14.36 -6.89
N ILE A 444 -8.97 -13.79 -8.08
CA ILE A 444 -9.17 -14.44 -9.37
C ILE A 444 -7.80 -14.68 -9.99
N GLU A 445 -7.48 -15.94 -10.27
CA GLU A 445 -6.23 -16.37 -10.87
C GLU A 445 -6.48 -16.97 -12.25
N ILE A 446 -5.75 -16.49 -13.25
CA ILE A 446 -5.80 -16.97 -14.63
C ILE A 446 -4.40 -17.35 -15.07
N VAL A 447 -4.21 -18.59 -15.51
CA VAL A 447 -2.91 -19.12 -15.95
C VAL A 447 -3.08 -19.84 -17.27
N THR A 448 -2.20 -19.57 -18.23
CA THR A 448 -2.14 -20.29 -19.50
C THR A 448 -0.76 -20.24 -20.12
N GLY A 449 -0.33 -21.32 -20.77
CA GLY A 449 0.89 -21.31 -21.59
C GLY A 449 0.73 -20.54 -22.91
N GLY A 450 -0.51 -20.36 -23.40
CA GLY A 450 -0.83 -19.61 -24.61
C GLY A 450 -1.44 -18.25 -24.30
N THR A 451 -2.72 -18.06 -24.65
CA THR A 451 -3.38 -16.74 -24.60
C THR A 451 -4.49 -16.65 -23.58
N ALA A 452 -4.57 -15.51 -22.88
CA ALA A 452 -5.70 -15.13 -22.05
C ALA A 452 -6.50 -14.02 -22.77
N GLU A 453 -7.78 -14.26 -23.04
CA GLU A 453 -8.66 -13.30 -23.73
C GLU A 453 -9.84 -12.87 -22.85
N PHE A 454 -10.06 -11.56 -22.77
CA PHE A 454 -11.26 -10.95 -22.21
C PHE A 454 -12.07 -10.33 -23.34
N GLN A 455 -13.20 -10.93 -23.69
CA GLN A 455 -14.00 -10.51 -24.83
C GLN A 455 -14.89 -9.31 -24.50
N THR A 456 -15.38 -8.63 -25.55
CA THR A 456 -16.29 -7.49 -25.41
C THR A 456 -17.50 -7.86 -24.55
N GLY A 457 -17.69 -7.14 -23.45
CA GLY A 457 -18.77 -7.38 -22.50
C GLY A 457 -18.41 -8.32 -21.34
N SER A 458 -17.22 -8.93 -21.30
CA SER A 458 -16.81 -9.77 -20.16
C SER A 458 -16.65 -8.95 -18.87
N LEU A 459 -16.86 -9.57 -17.70
CA LEU A 459 -16.57 -8.98 -16.39
C LEU A 459 -15.76 -9.94 -15.52
N THR A 460 -14.61 -9.46 -15.07
CA THR A 460 -13.77 -10.13 -14.07
C THR A 460 -13.65 -9.21 -12.87
N GLN A 461 -14.24 -9.56 -11.73
CA GLN A 461 -14.37 -8.69 -10.57
C GLN A 461 -13.89 -9.35 -9.26
N ALA A 462 -12.98 -8.70 -8.53
CA ALA A 462 -12.58 -9.08 -7.19
C ALA A 462 -12.51 -7.83 -6.30
N GLN A 463 -13.65 -7.40 -5.72
CA GLN A 463 -13.73 -6.12 -5.00
C GLN A 463 -12.79 -6.07 -3.79
N GLY A 464 -11.93 -5.07 -3.73
CA GLY A 464 -10.85 -4.94 -2.74
C GLY A 464 -9.90 -6.13 -2.70
N GLY A 465 -9.81 -6.91 -3.79
CA GLY A 465 -9.04 -8.13 -3.89
C GLY A 465 -8.07 -8.16 -5.08
N GLN A 466 -7.79 -9.35 -5.59
CA GLN A 466 -6.74 -9.56 -6.60
C GLN A 466 -7.28 -10.17 -7.88
N VAL A 467 -6.81 -9.67 -9.03
CA VAL A 467 -6.90 -10.35 -10.32
C VAL A 467 -5.47 -10.55 -10.85
N ALA A 468 -5.02 -11.80 -10.90
CA ALA A 468 -3.67 -12.18 -11.32
C ALA A 468 -3.74 -13.03 -12.60
N VAL A 469 -3.16 -12.52 -13.68
CA VAL A 469 -3.18 -13.15 -15.01
C VAL A 469 -1.77 -13.43 -15.47
N SER A 470 -1.48 -14.70 -15.76
CA SER A 470 -0.21 -15.16 -16.35
C SER A 470 -0.47 -15.86 -17.66
N ALA A 471 0.09 -15.35 -18.76
CA ALA A 471 -0.03 -15.96 -20.09
C ALA A 471 1.35 -16.13 -20.74
N GLY A 472 1.61 -17.29 -21.33
CA GLY A 472 2.87 -17.57 -22.02
C GLY A 472 3.01 -16.91 -23.39
N ALA A 473 1.93 -16.39 -23.98
CA ALA A 473 1.95 -15.66 -25.25
C ALA A 473 1.40 -14.22 -25.14
N ARG A 474 0.10 -14.06 -24.91
CA ARG A 474 -0.58 -12.76 -24.95
C ARG A 474 -1.75 -12.68 -23.98
N ILE A 475 -1.87 -11.55 -23.30
CA ILE A 475 -3.11 -11.12 -22.63
C ILE A 475 -3.79 -10.11 -23.55
N PHE A 476 -5.02 -10.39 -23.96
CA PHE A 476 -5.78 -9.56 -24.88
C PHE A 476 -7.12 -9.14 -24.26
N THR A 477 -7.27 -7.84 -23.99
CA THR A 477 -8.49 -7.28 -23.40
C THR A 477 -9.22 -6.46 -24.45
N ARG A 478 -10.39 -6.93 -24.89
CA ARG A 478 -11.17 -6.30 -25.96
C ARG A 478 -11.89 -5.04 -25.48
N ASN A 479 -12.26 -4.19 -26.44
CA ASN A 479 -13.18 -3.08 -26.20
C ASN A 479 -14.42 -3.55 -25.42
N GLY A 480 -14.80 -2.84 -24.35
CA GLY A 480 -15.96 -3.15 -23.52
C GLY A 480 -15.78 -4.29 -22.52
N ALA A 481 -14.61 -4.92 -22.44
CA ALA A 481 -14.26 -5.81 -21.34
C ALA A 481 -13.91 -5.01 -20.07
N THR A 482 -14.29 -5.52 -18.90
CA THR A 482 -14.01 -4.88 -17.60
C THR A 482 -13.27 -5.83 -16.67
N ILE A 483 -12.15 -5.37 -16.11
CA ILE A 483 -11.46 -5.99 -14.99
C ILE A 483 -11.54 -5.01 -13.81
N ASP A 484 -12.12 -5.44 -12.70
CA ASP A 484 -12.51 -4.56 -11.58
C ASP A 484 -12.06 -5.13 -10.24
N VAL A 485 -11.18 -4.40 -9.55
CA VAL A 485 -10.73 -4.68 -8.19
C VAL A 485 -11.01 -3.51 -7.24
N SER A 486 -11.98 -2.66 -7.59
CA SER A 486 -12.34 -1.48 -6.82
C SER A 486 -12.69 -1.81 -5.36
N GLY A 487 -12.33 -0.90 -4.47
CA GLY A 487 -12.69 -0.96 -3.07
C GLY A 487 -14.20 -0.75 -2.85
N VAL A 488 -14.75 -1.38 -1.82
CA VAL A 488 -16.15 -1.22 -1.42
C VAL A 488 -16.42 0.20 -0.93
N ARG A 489 -17.50 0.82 -1.41
CA ARG A 489 -17.90 2.17 -1.04
C ARG A 489 -19.09 2.19 -0.09
N GLY A 490 -19.11 3.20 0.78
CA GLY A 490 -20.24 3.46 1.68
C GLY A 490 -20.43 2.42 2.79
N VAL A 491 -19.34 1.79 3.26
CA VAL A 491 -19.40 0.83 4.36
C VAL A 491 -19.89 1.55 5.61
N SER A 492 -21.10 1.23 6.07
CA SER A 492 -21.74 1.95 7.16
C SER A 492 -21.16 1.54 8.51
N LEU A 493 -20.62 2.52 9.25
CA LEU A 493 -20.10 2.34 10.60
C LEU A 493 -20.84 3.25 11.59
N ALA A 494 -20.97 2.81 12.83
CA ALA A 494 -21.50 3.65 13.89
C ALA A 494 -20.42 4.66 14.32
N MET A 495 -20.82 5.87 14.75
CA MET A 495 -19.86 6.84 15.31
C MET A 495 -19.03 6.24 16.47
N ALA A 496 -19.65 5.36 17.26
CA ALA A 496 -18.99 4.68 18.38
C ALA A 496 -17.86 3.70 17.94
N SER A 497 -17.71 3.39 16.65
CA SER A 497 -16.55 2.64 16.15
C SER A 497 -15.24 3.44 16.21
N ASN A 498 -15.33 4.78 16.36
CA ASN A 498 -14.16 5.64 16.55
C ASN A 498 -13.65 5.69 18.01
N GLN A 499 -14.29 4.99 18.95
CA GLN A 499 -13.84 4.98 20.35
C GLN A 499 -13.40 3.59 20.78
N ILE A 500 -12.34 3.53 21.58
CA ILE A 500 -11.85 2.32 22.22
C ILE A 500 -12.00 2.44 23.74
N GLU A 501 -12.40 1.34 24.38
CA GLU A 501 -12.39 1.22 25.84
C GLU A 501 -11.07 0.58 26.26
N VAL A 502 -10.32 1.29 27.10
CA VAL A 502 -9.01 0.89 27.59
C VAL A 502 -9.08 0.72 29.08
N ASN A 503 -8.70 -0.45 29.56
CA ASN A 503 -8.45 -0.68 30.97
C ASN A 503 -7.00 -0.32 31.28
N ILE A 504 -6.78 0.74 32.07
CA ILE A 504 -5.44 1.26 32.33
C ILE A 504 -4.67 0.25 33.18
N GLN A 505 -3.56 -0.26 32.66
CA GLN A 505 -2.61 -1.10 33.37
C GLN A 505 -1.20 -0.50 33.32
N GLY A 506 -0.22 -1.25 33.85
CA GLY A 506 1.17 -0.80 33.88
C GLY A 506 1.80 -0.62 32.49
N ASN A 507 1.29 -1.34 31.48
CA ASN A 507 1.79 -1.24 30.11
C ASN A 507 1.33 0.05 29.43
N GLU A 508 0.10 0.49 29.66
CA GLU A 508 -0.44 1.73 29.07
C GLU A 508 0.26 2.96 29.66
N LEU A 509 0.70 2.89 30.92
CA LEU A 509 1.43 3.96 31.63
C LEU A 509 2.95 3.81 31.56
N ARG A 510 3.49 3.01 30.64
CA ARG A 510 4.93 2.66 30.61
C ARG A 510 5.86 3.88 30.52
N ASP A 511 5.42 4.94 29.84
CA ASP A 511 6.18 6.19 29.63
C ASP A 511 5.68 7.34 30.50
N SER A 512 4.81 7.04 31.47
CA SER A 512 4.43 7.94 32.57
C SER A 512 4.64 7.24 33.93
N PRO A 513 5.90 6.99 34.33
CA PRO A 513 6.21 6.23 35.55
C PRO A 513 5.65 6.86 36.82
N ALA A 514 5.52 8.20 36.87
CA ALA A 514 4.89 8.90 37.98
C ALA A 514 3.42 8.49 38.18
N ASN A 515 2.65 8.36 37.10
CA ASN A 515 1.25 7.91 37.15
C ASN A 515 1.13 6.40 37.39
N ARG A 516 2.03 5.60 36.80
CA ARG A 516 2.10 4.15 37.00
C ARG A 516 2.33 3.79 38.46
N ASP A 517 3.35 4.40 39.07
CA ASP A 517 3.84 4.02 40.38
C ASP A 517 3.01 4.65 41.52
N ALA A 518 2.30 5.75 41.25
CA ALA A 518 1.39 6.38 42.21
C ALA A 518 0.10 5.56 42.48
N GLY A 519 -0.28 4.67 41.57
CA GLY A 519 -1.38 3.71 41.77
C GLY A 519 -2.80 4.29 41.69
N TYR A 520 -2.98 5.53 41.24
CA TYR A 520 -4.30 6.17 41.14
C TYR A 520 -5.10 5.80 39.88
N LEU A 521 -4.41 5.56 38.76
CA LEU A 521 -5.01 5.25 37.46
C LEU A 521 -5.16 3.74 37.14
N PRO A 522 -4.30 2.82 37.62
CA PRO A 522 -4.44 1.40 37.30
C PRO A 522 -5.81 0.81 37.66
N ASN A 523 -6.30 -0.10 36.81
CA ASN A 523 -7.61 -0.76 36.87
C ASN A 523 -8.83 0.14 36.64
N GLN A 524 -8.64 1.33 36.06
CA GLN A 524 -9.74 2.20 35.63
C GLN A 524 -10.06 1.97 34.15
N ASP A 525 -11.33 1.88 33.81
CA ASP A 525 -11.81 1.85 32.42
C ASP A 525 -11.97 3.27 31.89
N VAL A 526 -11.34 3.55 30.75
CA VAL A 526 -11.41 4.86 30.08
C VAL A 526 -11.78 4.72 28.62
N TRP A 527 -12.61 5.65 28.15
CA TRP A 527 -13.00 5.74 26.74
C TRP A 527 -12.11 6.75 26.03
N ILE A 528 -11.49 6.35 24.92
CA ILE A 528 -10.56 7.16 24.14
C ILE A 528 -11.08 7.25 22.72
N ASP A 529 -11.04 8.45 22.14
CA ASP A 529 -11.30 8.66 20.71
C ASP A 529 -10.05 8.26 19.92
N ALA A 530 -10.16 7.17 19.15
CA ALA A 530 -9.06 6.58 18.40
C ALA A 530 -8.54 7.48 17.26
N ARG A 531 -9.34 8.46 16.82
CA ARG A 531 -8.96 9.41 15.78
C ARG A 531 -7.85 10.37 16.23
N ASN A 532 -7.81 10.68 17.52
CA ASN A 532 -6.87 11.63 18.11
C ASN A 532 -5.57 10.96 18.59
N LEU A 533 -5.32 9.71 18.19
CA LEU A 533 -4.13 8.99 18.59
C LEU A 533 -2.92 9.40 17.75
N VAL A 534 -1.78 9.48 18.41
CA VAL A 534 -0.50 9.83 17.81
C VAL A 534 0.31 8.56 17.61
N LEU A 535 0.63 8.25 16.35
CA LEU A 535 1.55 7.17 15.99
C LEU A 535 2.99 7.55 16.32
N VAL A 536 3.67 6.68 17.04
CA VAL A 536 5.11 6.70 17.25
C VAL A 536 5.69 5.46 16.55
N PRO A 537 6.37 5.63 15.39
CA PRO A 537 6.89 4.51 14.61
C PRO A 537 7.94 3.68 15.36
N ALA A 538 8.07 2.41 14.97
CA ALA A 538 9.15 1.55 15.41
C ALA A 538 10.54 2.20 15.23
N GLY A 539 11.46 1.94 16.14
CA GLY A 539 12.80 2.52 16.23
C GLY A 539 12.87 3.77 17.10
N THR A 540 11.77 4.55 17.20
CA THR A 540 11.71 5.75 18.04
C THR A 540 11.88 5.36 19.51
N GLY A 541 12.85 5.96 20.22
CA GLY A 541 13.14 5.61 21.61
C GLY A 541 13.66 4.17 21.83
N GLY A 542 14.10 3.48 20.77
CA GLY A 542 14.64 2.12 20.83
C GLY A 542 13.59 1.00 20.82
N TYR A 543 12.33 1.30 20.50
CA TYR A 543 11.25 0.29 20.48
C TYR A 543 11.19 -0.49 19.17
N ALA A 544 10.90 -1.79 19.22
CA ALA A 544 10.89 -2.64 18.03
C ALA A 544 9.58 -2.61 17.22
N SER A 545 8.52 -1.99 17.73
CA SER A 545 7.19 -1.95 17.11
C SER A 545 6.60 -0.55 17.19
N ASP A 546 5.67 -0.26 16.28
CA ASP A 546 4.83 0.94 16.32
C ASP A 546 4.07 1.03 17.63
N ARG A 547 3.80 2.26 18.06
CA ARG A 547 3.04 2.58 19.26
C ARG A 547 2.05 3.68 19.00
N TYR A 548 0.95 3.68 19.74
CA TYR A 548 -0.10 4.68 19.60
C TYR A 548 -0.36 5.31 20.96
N TYR A 549 -0.19 6.63 21.06
CA TYR A 549 -0.41 7.37 22.29
C TYR A 549 -1.65 8.26 22.20
N THR A 550 -2.32 8.49 23.32
CA THR A 550 -3.22 9.64 23.47
C THR A 550 -2.46 10.93 23.16
N GLY A 551 -3.10 11.97 22.60
CA GLY A 551 -2.45 13.22 22.19
C GLY A 551 -1.54 13.88 23.25
N GLY A 552 -1.91 13.82 24.54
CA GLY A 552 -1.06 14.30 25.64
C GLY A 552 0.08 13.37 26.06
N GLY A 553 0.21 12.19 25.45
CA GLY A 553 1.27 11.21 25.68
C GLY A 553 1.08 10.30 26.89
N LEU A 554 0.01 10.46 27.68
CA LEU A 554 -0.15 9.74 28.95
C LEU A 554 -0.34 8.21 28.78
N LEU A 555 -1.15 7.78 27.82
CA LEU A 555 -1.50 6.36 27.61
C LEU A 555 -0.99 5.85 26.28
N GLU A 556 -0.28 4.72 26.29
CA GLU A 556 0.06 3.91 25.10
C GLU A 556 -1.01 2.82 24.90
N VAL A 557 -1.69 2.80 23.76
CA VAL A 557 -2.90 1.99 23.51
C VAL A 557 -2.80 1.05 22.30
N GLY A 558 -1.59 0.86 21.74
CA GLY A 558 -1.39 0.05 20.54
C GLY A 558 -1.91 -1.39 20.68
N GLY A 559 -1.77 -1.99 21.86
CA GLY A 559 -2.31 -3.34 22.13
C GLY A 559 -3.83 -3.44 22.03
N TYR A 560 -4.56 -2.38 22.37
CA TYR A 560 -6.02 -2.33 22.25
C TYR A 560 -6.46 -2.10 20.80
N LEU A 561 -5.74 -1.26 20.05
CA LEU A 561 -5.96 -1.09 18.61
C LEU A 561 -5.74 -2.39 17.83
N SER A 562 -4.72 -3.17 18.18
CA SER A 562 -4.47 -4.50 17.57
C SER A 562 -5.59 -5.53 17.85
N ASN A 563 -6.37 -5.32 18.91
CA ASN A 563 -7.50 -6.15 19.33
C ASN A 563 -8.87 -5.54 18.96
N THR A 564 -8.89 -4.48 18.15
CA THR A 564 -10.14 -3.95 17.61
C THR A 564 -10.65 -4.87 16.51
N ALA A 565 -11.94 -5.21 16.57
CA ALA A 565 -12.59 -6.11 15.63
C ALA A 565 -13.21 -5.32 14.48
N HIS A 566 -12.97 -5.76 13.25
CA HIS A 566 -13.42 -5.11 12.02
C HIS A 566 -14.19 -6.09 11.14
N THR A 567 -15.10 -5.55 10.34
CA THR A 567 -15.89 -6.28 9.35
C THR A 567 -15.15 -6.42 8.02
N ILE A 568 -15.63 -7.30 7.14
CA ILE A 568 -15.01 -7.46 5.81
C ILE A 568 -15.16 -6.20 4.94
N GLY A 569 -16.20 -5.40 5.18
CA GLY A 569 -16.39 -4.13 4.47
C GLY A 569 -15.24 -3.16 4.72
N GLU A 570 -14.75 -3.10 5.96
CA GLU A 570 -13.61 -2.23 6.30
C GLU A 570 -12.32 -2.68 5.59
N TRP A 571 -12.05 -3.98 5.52
CA TRP A 571 -10.86 -4.50 4.81
C TRP A 571 -10.96 -4.28 3.30
N ALA A 572 -12.10 -4.64 2.72
CA ALA A 572 -12.33 -4.54 1.27
C ALA A 572 -12.61 -3.10 0.79
N SER A 573 -12.55 -2.10 1.68
CA SER A 573 -12.71 -0.69 1.30
C SER A 573 -11.46 -0.10 0.65
N VAL A 574 -10.28 -0.72 0.79
CA VAL A 574 -9.08 -0.36 0.02
C VAL A 574 -9.18 -0.97 -1.38
N GLY A 575 -8.69 -0.26 -2.40
CA GLY A 575 -8.62 -0.78 -3.77
C GLY A 575 -7.66 -1.97 -3.89
N GLY A 576 -8.00 -2.93 -4.74
CA GLY A 576 -7.25 -4.17 -4.94
C GLY A 576 -6.14 -4.10 -6.00
N SER A 577 -5.64 -5.23 -6.48
CA SER A 577 -4.58 -5.28 -7.50
C SER A 577 -4.95 -6.07 -8.75
N ILE A 578 -4.58 -5.52 -9.92
CA ILE A 578 -4.63 -6.22 -11.21
C ILE A 578 -3.18 -6.44 -11.65
N THR A 579 -2.75 -7.70 -11.77
CA THR A 579 -1.42 -8.04 -12.30
C THR A 579 -1.54 -8.79 -13.62
N LEU A 580 -0.94 -8.24 -14.68
CA LEU A 580 -0.91 -8.83 -16.02
C LEU A 580 0.52 -9.21 -16.39
N SER A 581 0.80 -10.51 -16.47
CA SER A 581 2.13 -11.05 -16.75
C SER A 581 2.12 -11.87 -18.04
N ALA A 582 2.72 -11.33 -19.10
CA ALA A 582 2.82 -12.00 -20.39
C ALA A 582 3.91 -11.38 -21.27
N PRO A 583 4.40 -12.08 -22.31
CA PRO A 583 5.26 -11.45 -23.31
C PRO A 583 4.62 -10.24 -24.02
N GLN A 584 3.29 -10.23 -24.16
CA GLN A 584 2.52 -9.16 -24.76
C GLN A 584 1.24 -8.90 -23.97
N VAL A 585 1.03 -7.65 -23.54
CA VAL A 585 -0.26 -7.17 -23.01
C VAL A 585 -0.86 -6.20 -24.01
N VAL A 586 -2.09 -6.48 -24.42
CA VAL A 586 -2.86 -5.61 -25.32
C VAL A 586 -4.19 -5.30 -24.66
N ALA A 587 -4.42 -4.01 -24.37
CA ALA A 587 -5.69 -3.50 -23.87
C ALA A 587 -6.27 -2.56 -24.92
N GLN A 588 -7.37 -2.95 -25.54
CA GLN A 588 -8.02 -2.14 -26.57
C GLN A 588 -8.68 -0.89 -25.99
N GLN A 589 -8.74 0.17 -26.79
CA GLN A 589 -9.53 1.35 -26.46
C GLN A 589 -10.97 0.97 -26.07
N GLY A 590 -11.44 1.47 -24.93
CA GLY A 590 -12.76 1.17 -24.37
C GLY A 590 -12.82 -0.08 -23.49
N SER A 591 -11.72 -0.81 -23.30
CA SER A 591 -11.60 -1.71 -22.14
C SER A 591 -11.41 -0.91 -20.84
N VAL A 592 -11.83 -1.45 -19.71
CA VAL A 592 -11.78 -0.77 -18.40
C VAL A 592 -11.04 -1.61 -17.37
N PHE A 593 -10.08 -0.96 -16.70
CA PHE A 593 -9.32 -1.50 -15.57
C PHE A 593 -9.61 -0.64 -14.36
N ASN A 594 -10.52 -1.10 -13.50
CA ASN A 594 -10.93 -0.35 -12.32
C ASN A 594 -10.15 -0.80 -11.09
N ILE A 595 -9.33 0.12 -10.59
CA ILE A 595 -8.51 -0.02 -9.38
C ILE A 595 -8.91 1.03 -8.34
N SER A 596 -10.09 1.62 -8.44
CA SER A 596 -10.52 2.76 -7.60
C SER A 596 -10.61 2.40 -6.12
N GLY A 597 -10.40 3.39 -5.25
CA GLY A 597 -10.58 3.29 -3.81
C GLY A 597 -12.04 3.22 -3.39
N GLY A 598 -12.26 2.61 -2.23
CA GLY A 598 -13.56 2.54 -1.57
C GLY A 598 -13.77 3.65 -0.53
N SER A 599 -14.76 3.47 0.35
CA SER A 599 -15.05 4.44 1.42
C SER A 599 -15.84 3.85 2.58
N LEU A 600 -15.64 4.44 3.76
CA LEU A 600 -16.39 4.20 4.99
C LEU A 600 -17.36 5.37 5.22
N ALA A 601 -18.57 5.09 5.68
CA ALA A 601 -19.59 6.08 6.01
C ALA A 601 -19.94 5.98 7.50
N TYR A 602 -19.40 6.91 8.30
CA TYR A 602 -19.72 7.01 9.72
C TYR A 602 -21.08 7.70 9.88
N GLN A 603 -22.00 7.02 10.55
CA GLN A 603 -23.31 7.57 10.89
C GLN A 603 -23.17 8.55 12.05
N GLY A 604 -23.91 9.66 12.03
CA GLY A 604 -23.94 10.63 13.13
C GLY A 604 -24.31 9.97 14.46
N GLY A 605 -23.62 10.36 15.53
CA GLY A 605 -23.75 9.71 16.83
C GLY A 605 -22.96 10.38 17.93
N TYR A 606 -22.99 9.80 19.12
CA TYR A 606 -22.23 10.32 20.26
C TYR A 606 -20.86 9.63 20.37
N ILE A 607 -19.82 10.42 20.60
CA ILE A 607 -18.52 9.97 21.08
C ILE A 607 -18.44 10.22 22.59
N GLN A 608 -17.97 9.22 23.32
CA GLN A 608 -17.69 9.29 24.74
C GLN A 608 -16.17 9.27 24.94
N THR A 609 -15.66 10.21 25.74
CA THR A 609 -14.27 10.22 26.21
C THR A 609 -14.21 10.41 27.72
N SER A 610 -13.22 9.82 28.39
CA SER A 610 -13.05 9.97 29.84
C SER A 610 -12.26 11.23 30.21
N ASN A 611 -12.45 11.75 31.43
CA ASN A 611 -11.68 12.88 31.96
C ASN A 611 -10.92 12.49 33.24
N PHE A 612 -9.67 12.95 33.36
CA PHE A 612 -8.82 12.78 34.54
C PHE A 612 -8.75 14.05 35.39
N LEU A 613 -8.60 13.88 36.71
CA LEU A 613 -8.31 14.97 37.64
C LEU A 613 -6.79 15.16 37.79
N GLY A 614 -6.28 16.27 37.25
CA GLY A 614 -4.87 16.64 37.32
C GLY A 614 -4.43 17.08 38.72
N SER A 615 -3.13 17.02 38.98
CA SER A 615 -2.56 17.42 40.28
C SER A 615 -2.78 18.90 40.62
N ASP A 616 -3.04 19.73 39.61
CA ASP A 616 -3.39 21.15 39.70
C ASP A 616 -4.88 21.40 40.03
N GLY A 617 -5.70 20.35 40.08
CA GLY A 617 -7.12 20.40 40.37
C GLY A 617 -8.02 20.65 39.15
N HIS A 618 -7.46 20.70 37.94
CA HIS A 618 -8.22 20.83 36.69
C HIS A 618 -8.60 19.44 36.12
N LEU A 619 -9.64 19.41 35.28
CA LEU A 619 -10.02 18.23 34.52
C LEU A 619 -9.35 18.27 33.16
N TYR A 620 -8.76 17.14 32.77
CA TYR A 620 -8.16 16.93 31.47
C TYR A 620 -8.92 15.83 30.76
N ASN A 621 -9.27 16.04 29.49
CA ASN A 621 -9.72 14.93 28.68
C ASN A 621 -8.60 13.90 28.55
N VAL A 622 -8.93 12.61 28.50
CA VAL A 622 -7.94 11.53 28.31
C VAL A 622 -7.06 11.76 27.07
N GLY A 623 -7.61 12.35 26.01
CA GLY A 623 -6.86 12.68 24.79
C GLY A 623 -5.81 13.76 24.99
N ASP A 624 -6.03 14.71 25.90
CA ASP A 624 -5.19 15.90 26.11
C ASP A 624 -4.34 15.83 27.38
N ALA A 625 -4.40 14.71 28.12
CA ALA A 625 -3.77 14.55 29.42
C ALA A 625 -2.23 14.46 29.29
N PRO A 626 -1.45 15.43 29.82
CA PRO A 626 0.00 15.46 29.65
C PRO A 626 0.70 14.31 30.40
N ALA A 627 1.64 13.64 29.74
CA ALA A 627 2.38 12.51 30.32
C ALA A 627 3.24 12.88 31.55
N ASP A 628 3.66 14.13 31.65
CA ASP A 628 4.52 14.69 32.71
C ASP A 628 3.73 15.20 33.93
N MET A 629 2.39 15.21 33.87
CA MET A 629 1.52 15.59 34.97
C MET A 629 1.02 14.36 35.76
N LEU A 630 1.02 14.44 37.09
CA LEU A 630 0.39 13.43 37.94
C LEU A 630 -1.13 13.61 37.96
N PHE A 631 -1.88 12.49 37.83
CA PHE A 631 -3.32 12.43 37.92
C PHE A 631 -3.78 11.60 39.12
N TYR A 632 -4.91 11.98 39.70
CA TYR A 632 -5.43 11.35 40.91
C TYR A 632 -6.62 10.40 40.68
N GLY A 633 -7.09 10.26 39.44
CA GLY A 633 -8.18 9.36 39.07
C GLY A 633 -9.05 9.86 37.92
N VAL A 634 -10.03 9.04 37.52
CA VAL A 634 -11.06 9.39 36.53
C VAL A 634 -12.22 10.09 37.23
N GLY A 635 -12.68 11.24 36.74
CA GLY A 635 -13.85 11.94 37.28
C GLY A 635 -13.61 13.27 37.99
N GLN A 636 -14.70 13.87 38.48
CA GLN A 636 -14.65 15.14 39.21
C GLN A 636 -14.24 14.97 40.67
N GLY A 637 -13.37 15.88 41.11
CA GLY A 637 -12.94 16.02 42.48
C GLY A 637 -12.30 17.39 42.73
N PHE A 638 -11.80 17.63 43.94
CA PHE A 638 -10.96 18.78 44.22
C PHE A 638 -9.74 18.38 45.03
N VAL A 639 -8.64 19.09 44.78
CA VAL A 639 -7.35 18.88 45.42
C VAL A 639 -7.12 20.02 46.42
N ARG A 640 -6.79 19.68 47.66
CA ARG A 640 -6.42 20.66 48.69
C ARG A 640 -4.98 20.42 49.14
N ARG A 641 -4.10 21.37 48.81
CA ARG A 641 -2.68 21.34 49.21
C ARG A 641 -2.48 22.05 50.55
N HIS A 642 -1.81 21.38 51.47
CA HIS A 642 -1.48 21.87 52.80
C HIS A 642 0.01 22.19 52.89
N GLU A 643 0.45 23.32 52.33
CA GLU A 643 1.88 23.71 52.19
C GLU A 643 2.68 23.65 53.51
N ARG A 644 2.04 24.00 54.63
CA ARG A 644 2.68 23.96 55.97
C ARG A 644 3.00 22.54 56.44
N TRP A 645 2.24 21.55 55.99
CA TRP A 645 2.28 20.17 56.51
C TRP A 645 2.79 19.15 55.49
N GLY A 646 2.98 19.56 54.23
CA GLY A 646 3.43 18.66 53.16
C GLY A 646 2.40 17.57 52.80
N ILE A 647 1.11 17.81 53.07
CA ILE A 647 0.03 16.84 52.83
C ILE A 647 -0.87 17.35 51.69
N THR A 648 -1.31 16.46 50.81
CA THR A 648 -2.30 16.75 49.78
C THR A 648 -3.53 15.89 50.00
N GLU A 649 -4.69 16.51 50.19
CA GLU A 649 -5.98 15.81 50.29
C GLU A 649 -6.69 15.83 48.94
N VAL A 650 -7.14 14.67 48.47
CA VAL A 650 -7.90 14.53 47.22
C VAL A 650 -9.28 13.99 47.54
N TRP A 651 -10.31 14.69 47.06
CA TRP A 651 -11.71 14.30 47.24
C TRP A 651 -12.32 14.00 45.87
N MET A 652 -12.69 12.74 45.61
CA MET A 652 -13.38 12.34 44.38
C MET A 652 -14.90 12.24 44.61
N SER A 653 -15.70 12.67 43.63
CA SER A 653 -17.16 12.57 43.67
C SER A 653 -17.62 11.17 43.28
N PRO A 654 -18.32 10.42 44.16
CA PRO A 654 -18.82 9.08 43.84
C PRO A 654 -20.03 9.07 42.89
N LEU A 655 -20.54 10.25 42.49
CA LEU A 655 -21.75 10.41 41.65
C LEU A 655 -21.46 10.65 40.17
N GLY A 656 -20.19 10.54 39.72
CA GLY A 656 -19.81 10.42 38.29
C GLY A 656 -20.04 11.64 37.38
N ARG A 657 -20.61 12.76 37.88
CA ARG A 657 -20.80 13.98 37.06
C ARG A 657 -19.45 14.52 36.61
N GLY A 658 -19.21 14.54 35.29
CA GLY A 658 -17.99 15.05 34.66
C GLY A 658 -16.86 14.03 34.44
N ALA A 659 -17.09 12.74 34.75
CA ALA A 659 -16.12 11.67 34.47
C ALA A 659 -16.02 11.28 32.99
N ALA A 660 -17.08 11.54 32.23
CA ALA A 660 -17.09 11.39 30.80
C ALA A 660 -17.55 12.70 30.13
N SER A 661 -16.92 13.01 29.00
CA SER A 661 -17.36 13.99 28.03
C SER A 661 -18.10 13.24 26.93
N ILE A 662 -19.36 13.61 26.68
CA ILE A 662 -20.18 13.03 25.61
C ILE A 662 -20.46 14.14 24.61
N ALA A 663 -20.02 13.96 23.37
CA ALA A 663 -20.21 14.94 22.30
C ALA A 663 -20.95 14.29 21.13
N TRP A 664 -21.95 15.00 20.59
CA TRP A 664 -22.55 14.62 19.31
C TRP A 664 -21.58 14.97 18.19
N GLN A 665 -21.40 14.03 17.27
CA GLN A 665 -20.61 14.18 16.04
C GLN A 665 -21.54 13.93 14.85
N ASP A 666 -21.46 14.80 13.85
CA ASP A 666 -22.16 14.59 12.59
C ASP A 666 -21.53 13.44 11.80
N GLY A 667 -22.32 12.82 10.92
CA GLY A 667 -21.82 11.73 10.08
C GLY A 667 -20.88 12.26 8.99
N TYR A 668 -19.87 11.47 8.65
CA TYR A 668 -18.87 11.83 7.64
C TYR A 668 -18.41 10.61 6.85
N THR A 669 -17.78 10.85 5.70
CA THR A 669 -17.22 9.80 4.84
C THR A 669 -15.70 9.81 4.95
N VAL A 670 -15.10 8.63 4.96
CA VAL A 670 -13.65 8.43 4.91
C VAL A 670 -13.33 7.64 3.65
N GLY A 671 -12.63 8.25 2.72
CA GLY A 671 -12.03 7.57 1.59
C GLY A 671 -10.92 6.62 1.97
N ARG A 672 -10.74 5.60 1.16
CA ARG A 672 -9.59 4.72 1.22
C ARG A 672 -8.80 4.77 -0.06
N ASP A 673 -7.53 4.41 0.06
CA ASP A 673 -6.60 4.35 -1.06
C ASP A 673 -7.16 3.45 -2.17
N ALA A 674 -6.90 3.89 -3.39
CA ALA A 674 -7.07 3.06 -4.56
C ALA A 674 -5.95 2.00 -4.65
N GLY A 675 -6.16 1.09 -5.58
CA GLY A 675 -5.36 -0.09 -5.81
C GLY A 675 -4.22 0.10 -6.82
N SER A 676 -3.79 -0.99 -7.43
CA SER A 676 -2.69 -0.98 -8.41
C SER A 676 -2.99 -1.77 -9.69
N LEU A 677 -2.54 -1.24 -10.82
CA LEU A 677 -2.45 -1.95 -12.09
C LEU A 677 -0.97 -2.23 -12.39
N ILE A 678 -0.61 -3.51 -12.46
CA ILE A 678 0.76 -3.98 -12.59
C ILE A 678 0.94 -4.68 -13.93
N LEU A 679 1.86 -4.16 -14.75
CA LEU A 679 2.22 -4.69 -16.05
C LEU A 679 3.58 -5.38 -15.98
N SER A 680 3.56 -6.71 -15.92
CA SER A 680 4.76 -7.55 -16.00
C SER A 680 4.97 -8.06 -17.42
N THR A 681 5.34 -7.14 -18.31
CA THR A 681 5.45 -7.44 -19.73
C THR A 681 6.57 -6.66 -20.41
N PRO A 682 7.32 -7.28 -21.36
CA PRO A 682 8.26 -6.54 -22.18
C PRO A 682 7.57 -5.70 -23.26
N THR A 683 6.32 -5.98 -23.62
CA THR A 683 5.55 -5.25 -24.66
C THR A 683 4.13 -4.96 -24.19
N SER A 684 3.81 -3.68 -24.03
CA SER A 684 2.49 -3.20 -23.62
C SER A 684 1.90 -2.24 -24.65
N LEU A 685 0.78 -2.64 -25.27
CA LEU A 685 -0.10 -1.74 -26.02
C LEU A 685 -1.33 -1.49 -25.16
N PHE A 686 -1.22 -0.48 -24.29
CA PHE A 686 -2.25 -0.19 -23.29
C PHE A 686 -3.05 1.05 -23.69
N GLU A 687 -4.20 0.83 -24.34
CA GLU A 687 -5.13 1.88 -24.77
C GLU A 687 -6.46 1.84 -23.98
N GLY A 688 -6.55 0.96 -22.98
CA GLY A 688 -7.69 0.85 -22.08
C GLY A 688 -7.77 2.00 -21.07
N THR A 689 -8.96 2.24 -20.53
CA THR A 689 -9.19 3.21 -19.46
C THR A 689 -8.74 2.64 -18.11
N ILE A 690 -7.99 3.43 -17.35
CA ILE A 690 -7.64 3.14 -15.96
C ILE A 690 -8.53 3.99 -15.06
N GLU A 691 -9.39 3.37 -14.26
CA GLU A 691 -10.19 4.08 -13.25
C GLU A 691 -9.51 3.95 -11.89
N ALA A 692 -8.95 5.05 -11.39
CA ALA A 692 -8.07 5.06 -10.23
C ALA A 692 -8.56 6.00 -9.10
N ASP A 693 -9.82 6.41 -9.15
CA ASP A 693 -10.39 7.45 -8.30
C ASP A 693 -10.50 7.06 -6.82
N VAL A 694 -10.50 8.08 -5.96
CA VAL A 694 -10.80 7.98 -4.52
C VAL A 694 -11.94 8.90 -4.14
N VAL A 695 -12.54 8.64 -2.98
CA VAL A 695 -13.54 9.53 -2.37
C VAL A 695 -12.84 10.32 -1.27
N THR A 696 -12.73 11.64 -1.36
CA THR A 696 -12.11 12.42 -0.27
C THR A 696 -13.18 13.00 0.64
N GLY A 697 -13.16 12.62 1.92
CA GLY A 697 -14.05 13.16 2.94
C GLY A 697 -13.66 14.57 3.39
N ILE A 698 -14.62 15.32 3.93
CA ILE A 698 -14.40 16.69 4.42
C ILE A 698 -13.38 16.78 5.57
N GLU A 699 -13.25 15.71 6.36
CA GLU A 699 -12.30 15.60 7.49
C GLU A 699 -10.90 15.14 7.03
N GLN A 700 -10.75 14.70 5.77
CA GLN A 700 -9.49 14.15 5.25
C GLN A 700 -8.53 15.24 4.78
N THR A 701 -8.11 16.09 5.72
CA THR A 701 -7.22 17.25 5.48
C THR A 701 -5.77 17.01 5.91
N GLY A 702 -5.46 15.84 6.47
CA GLY A 702 -4.13 15.48 6.94
C GLY A 702 -3.27 14.84 5.84
N ALA A 703 -1.98 15.19 5.84
CA ALA A 703 -0.98 14.59 4.97
C ALA A 703 -0.73 13.11 5.31
N ARG A 704 -0.25 12.32 4.34
CA ARG A 704 0.15 10.93 4.55
C ARG A 704 1.34 10.85 5.51
N PRO A 705 1.28 10.05 6.59
CA PRO A 705 2.45 9.80 7.44
C PRO A 705 3.55 9.04 6.68
N SER A 706 4.81 9.42 6.91
CA SER A 706 5.97 8.70 6.35
C SER A 706 6.01 7.24 6.83
N GLY A 707 6.29 6.31 5.92
CA GLY A 707 6.47 4.89 6.24
C GLY A 707 5.20 4.05 6.31
N VAL A 708 4.01 4.63 6.08
CA VAL A 708 2.74 3.89 6.03
C VAL A 708 2.31 3.66 4.58
N SER A 709 2.50 2.44 4.09
CA SER A 709 2.13 2.02 2.73
C SER A 709 0.77 1.32 2.63
N ASP A 710 0.31 0.69 3.70
CA ASP A 710 -1.01 0.03 3.73
C ASP A 710 -2.12 1.06 4.00
N GLY A 711 -2.92 1.37 2.97
CA GLY A 711 -4.03 2.32 3.03
C GLY A 711 -5.09 2.00 4.08
N TYR A 712 -5.19 0.74 4.53
CA TYR A 712 -6.07 0.34 5.62
C TYR A 712 -5.66 0.98 6.96
N ARG A 713 -4.34 1.17 7.17
CA ARG A 713 -3.76 1.71 8.41
C ARG A 713 -3.84 3.24 8.51
N LEU A 714 -4.29 3.92 7.46
CA LEU A 714 -4.47 5.36 7.48
C LEU A 714 -5.59 5.77 8.43
N THR A 715 -5.35 6.88 9.13
CA THR A 715 -6.34 7.51 10.01
C THR A 715 -7.51 8.07 9.19
N GLN A 716 -8.61 8.35 9.89
CA GLN A 716 -9.82 8.91 9.29
C GLN A 716 -9.61 10.34 8.74
N GLU A 717 -8.55 11.03 9.15
CA GLU A 717 -8.23 12.41 8.76
C GLU A 717 -7.19 12.48 7.64
N THR A 718 -6.59 11.35 7.25
CA THR A 718 -5.57 11.33 6.20
C THR A 718 -6.22 11.29 4.82
N ALA A 719 -5.73 12.11 3.89
CA ALA A 719 -6.17 12.09 2.50
C ALA A 719 -5.83 10.74 1.82
N PRO A 720 -6.77 10.12 1.09
CA PRO A 720 -6.51 8.88 0.36
C PRO A 720 -5.73 9.15 -0.92
N LEU A 721 -4.96 8.18 -1.39
CA LEU A 721 -4.19 8.27 -2.63
C LEU A 721 -4.89 7.55 -3.79
N PRO A 722 -5.01 8.16 -4.98
CA PRO A 722 -5.46 7.50 -6.19
C PRO A 722 -4.53 6.36 -6.65
N GLY A 723 -5.01 5.57 -7.61
CA GLY A 723 -4.40 4.29 -7.96
C GLY A 723 -3.04 4.42 -8.62
N THR A 724 -2.25 3.35 -8.53
CA THR A 724 -0.88 3.29 -9.08
C THR A 724 -0.83 2.46 -10.36
N LEU A 725 -0.14 2.96 -11.39
CA LEU A 725 0.29 2.16 -12.54
C LEU A 725 1.74 1.73 -12.36
N ALA A 726 2.02 0.44 -12.49
CA ALA A 726 3.35 -0.12 -12.34
C ALA A 726 3.79 -0.96 -13.54
N LEU A 727 5.09 -0.95 -13.84
CA LEU A 727 5.72 -1.74 -14.91
C LEU A 727 7.07 -2.26 -14.44
N GLY A 728 7.34 -3.55 -14.63
CA GLY A 728 8.57 -4.20 -14.17
C GLY A 728 8.48 -5.71 -14.28
N GLN A 729 9.49 -6.45 -13.85
CA GLN A 729 9.40 -7.91 -13.72
C GLN A 729 8.79 -8.23 -12.36
N TYR A 730 7.59 -8.82 -12.35
CA TYR A 730 6.90 -9.20 -11.13
C TYR A 730 6.86 -10.72 -10.96
N GLY A 731 7.03 -11.16 -9.72
CA GLY A 731 6.91 -12.56 -9.32
C GLY A 731 6.28 -12.70 -7.94
N GLY A 732 6.53 -13.83 -7.27
CA GLY A 732 5.93 -14.16 -5.98
C GLY A 732 6.35 -13.26 -4.80
N PHE A 733 7.30 -12.35 -5.02
CA PHE A 733 7.83 -11.39 -4.05
C PHE A 733 7.53 -9.93 -4.43
N GLY A 734 6.65 -9.69 -5.40
CA GLY A 734 6.43 -8.36 -5.97
C GLY A 734 7.42 -8.05 -7.09
N LEU A 735 7.96 -6.83 -7.12
CA LEU A 735 8.95 -6.41 -8.11
C LEU A 735 10.28 -7.14 -7.88
N ILE A 736 10.72 -7.90 -8.88
CA ILE A 736 11.96 -8.71 -8.83
C ILE A 736 13.01 -8.27 -9.87
N GLY A 737 12.67 -7.33 -10.75
CA GLY A 737 13.56 -6.87 -11.82
C GLY A 737 12.93 -5.81 -12.71
N ALA A 738 13.70 -5.30 -13.68
CA ALA A 738 13.21 -4.38 -14.71
C ALA A 738 12.87 -5.11 -16.02
N GLN A 739 11.86 -4.64 -16.76
CA GLN A 739 11.53 -5.21 -18.07
C GLN A 739 12.46 -4.65 -19.16
N PRO A 740 12.90 -5.46 -20.14
CA PRO A 740 13.67 -4.96 -21.27
C PRO A 740 12.78 -4.21 -22.27
N THR A 741 12.29 -3.03 -21.86
CA THR A 741 11.21 -2.30 -22.54
C THR A 741 11.53 -0.83 -22.70
N ASP A 742 11.39 -0.29 -23.89
CA ASP A 742 11.41 1.15 -24.09
C ASP A 742 10.11 1.79 -23.58
N VAL A 743 10.19 2.66 -22.57
CA VAL A 743 9.03 3.30 -21.95
C VAL A 743 8.94 4.76 -22.38
N ARG A 744 7.75 5.16 -22.83
CA ARG A 744 7.49 6.51 -23.30
C ARG A 744 6.14 7.03 -22.81
N PHE A 745 6.13 8.21 -22.24
CA PHE A 745 4.92 8.99 -21.93
C PHE A 745 4.86 10.16 -22.91
N GLY A 746 3.94 10.14 -23.87
CA GLY A 746 3.92 11.13 -24.96
C GLY A 746 2.59 11.19 -25.69
N ASP A 747 2.55 11.91 -26.82
CA ASP A 747 1.41 11.88 -27.73
C ASP A 747 1.46 10.59 -28.56
N ILE A 748 0.71 9.56 -28.14
CA ILE A 748 0.81 8.22 -28.72
C ILE A 748 -0.47 7.88 -29.48
N ALA A 749 -0.35 7.74 -30.80
CA ALA A 749 -1.48 7.30 -31.61
C ALA A 749 -1.92 5.88 -31.24
N ALA A 750 -3.24 5.70 -31.09
CA ALA A 750 -3.88 4.41 -30.89
C ALA A 750 -3.69 3.50 -32.11
N VAL A 751 -3.37 2.23 -31.85
CA VAL A 751 -3.07 1.19 -32.84
C VAL A 751 -3.77 -0.13 -32.52
N THR A 752 -4.52 -0.23 -31.42
CA THR A 752 -5.18 -1.49 -31.02
C THR A 752 -6.51 -1.75 -31.73
N ASP A 753 -7.10 -0.73 -32.36
CA ASP A 753 -8.33 -0.87 -33.13
C ASP A 753 -8.15 -1.87 -34.29
N GLY A 754 -9.08 -2.81 -34.42
CA GLY A 754 -9.01 -3.89 -35.41
C GLY A 754 -7.91 -4.95 -35.18
N LEU A 755 -7.09 -4.86 -34.13
CA LEU A 755 -6.21 -5.97 -33.73
C LEU A 755 -7.04 -7.17 -33.23
N ASP A 756 -6.50 -8.36 -33.44
CA ASP A 756 -7.08 -9.63 -32.98
C ASP A 756 -5.97 -10.51 -32.39
N LEU A 757 -6.35 -11.59 -31.70
CA LEU A 757 -5.44 -12.52 -31.02
C LEU A 757 -4.31 -13.03 -31.93
N ALA A 758 -4.62 -13.35 -33.19
CA ALA A 758 -3.66 -13.89 -34.15
C ALA A 758 -2.87 -12.80 -34.91
N THR A 759 -3.28 -11.53 -34.80
CA THR A 759 -2.65 -10.43 -35.54
C THR A 759 -1.29 -10.10 -34.92
N PRO A 760 -0.19 -10.09 -35.70
CA PRO A 760 1.12 -9.63 -35.22
C PRO A 760 1.05 -8.17 -34.79
N LEU A 761 1.79 -7.82 -33.73
CA LEU A 761 1.92 -6.42 -33.32
C LEU A 761 2.71 -5.63 -34.39
N PRO A 762 2.42 -4.32 -34.56
CA PRO A 762 3.28 -3.44 -35.36
C PRO A 762 4.74 -3.54 -34.91
N GLY A 763 5.67 -3.63 -35.87
CA GLY A 763 7.08 -3.93 -35.58
C GLY A 763 7.77 -2.88 -34.70
N ASP A 764 7.33 -1.63 -34.79
CA ASP A 764 7.77 -0.49 -33.98
C ASP A 764 7.26 -0.52 -32.54
N ARG A 765 6.27 -1.37 -32.23
CA ARG A 765 5.69 -1.50 -30.89
C ARG A 765 6.23 -2.71 -30.11
N SER A 766 7.02 -3.57 -30.74
CA SER A 766 7.65 -4.71 -30.05
C SER A 766 8.72 -4.23 -29.07
N GLY A 767 8.66 -4.70 -27.83
CA GLY A 767 9.61 -4.28 -26.78
C GLY A 767 9.36 -2.88 -26.26
N THR A 768 8.15 -2.34 -26.42
CA THR A 768 7.78 -0.98 -26.00
C THR A 768 6.62 -1.00 -25.01
N ALA A 769 6.56 0.00 -24.15
CA ALA A 769 5.40 0.38 -23.36
C ALA A 769 5.21 1.88 -23.49
N TRP A 770 4.51 2.27 -24.55
CA TRP A 770 4.23 3.67 -24.86
C TRP A 770 2.83 4.02 -24.39
N PHE A 771 2.74 4.99 -23.49
CA PHE A 771 1.49 5.46 -22.91
C PHE A 771 1.18 6.86 -23.44
N ASP A 772 -0.07 7.04 -23.84
CA ASP A 772 -0.59 8.35 -24.22
C ASP A 772 -0.76 9.23 -22.96
N ALA A 773 -0.11 10.39 -22.96
CA ALA A 773 -0.06 11.27 -21.78
C ALA A 773 -1.43 11.86 -21.42
N ASP A 774 -2.24 12.24 -22.42
CA ASP A 774 -3.59 12.76 -22.18
C ASP A 774 -4.47 11.71 -21.51
N THR A 775 -4.41 10.46 -21.99
CA THR A 775 -5.15 9.34 -21.40
C THR A 775 -4.72 9.06 -19.94
N LEU A 776 -3.42 9.14 -19.64
CA LEU A 776 -2.95 8.97 -18.25
C LEU A 776 -3.31 10.16 -17.34
N ASN A 777 -3.30 11.38 -17.88
CA ASN A 777 -3.69 12.58 -17.15
C ASN A 777 -5.17 12.52 -16.74
N GLU A 778 -6.04 11.98 -17.61
CA GLU A 778 -7.46 11.72 -17.31
C GLU A 778 -7.67 10.66 -16.23
N ALA A 779 -6.74 9.71 -16.08
CA ALA A 779 -6.81 8.67 -15.06
C ALA A 779 -6.49 9.17 -13.64
N HIS A 780 -5.93 10.39 -13.50
CA HIS A 780 -5.58 11.00 -12.21
C HIS A 780 -4.79 10.07 -11.28
N LEU A 781 -3.78 9.39 -11.81
CA LEU A 781 -3.01 8.40 -11.07
C LEU A 781 -2.31 9.00 -9.85
N GLY A 782 -2.38 8.29 -8.73
CA GLY A 782 -1.69 8.63 -7.48
C GLY A 782 -0.29 8.02 -7.43
N GLY A 783 0.10 7.22 -8.41
CA GLY A 783 1.48 6.80 -8.54
C GLY A 783 1.87 6.17 -9.86
N LEU A 784 3.18 6.21 -10.13
CA LEU A 784 3.85 5.54 -11.25
C LEU A 784 5.08 4.80 -10.72
N ASN A 785 5.13 3.47 -10.86
CA ASN A 785 6.31 2.67 -10.48
C ASN A 785 6.84 1.90 -11.68
N ILE A 786 7.83 2.47 -12.37
CA ILE A 786 8.29 2.02 -13.69
C ILE A 786 9.74 1.60 -13.62
N ALA A 787 9.99 0.31 -13.87
CA ALA A 787 11.32 -0.29 -13.93
C ALA A 787 11.59 -0.85 -15.34
N SER A 788 12.51 -0.21 -16.05
CA SER A 788 12.93 -0.58 -17.41
C SER A 788 14.45 -0.83 -17.48
N ALA A 789 14.85 -1.93 -18.12
CA ALA A 789 16.25 -2.20 -18.43
C ALA A 789 16.74 -1.46 -19.71
N GLN A 790 15.91 -0.58 -20.28
CA GLN A 790 16.23 0.25 -21.46
C GLN A 790 16.12 1.74 -21.12
N THR A 791 15.06 2.42 -21.58
CA THR A 791 14.88 3.86 -21.38
C THR A 791 13.50 4.20 -20.82
N ILE A 792 13.41 5.32 -20.11
CA ILE A 792 12.16 5.97 -19.73
C ILE A 792 12.20 7.41 -20.24
N SER A 793 11.19 7.80 -21.02
CA SER A 793 11.05 9.17 -21.54
C SER A 793 9.69 9.79 -21.24
N VAL A 794 9.67 11.06 -20.83
CA VAL A 794 8.47 11.89 -20.68
C VAL A 794 8.52 13.00 -21.72
N ASP A 795 7.81 12.80 -22.83
CA ASP A 795 7.83 13.63 -24.04
C ASP A 795 6.63 14.57 -24.16
N ALA A 796 5.55 14.32 -23.42
CA ALA A 796 4.40 15.21 -23.30
C ALA A 796 4.09 15.50 -21.81
N PRO A 797 3.39 16.60 -21.48
CA PRO A 797 3.08 16.95 -20.10
C PRO A 797 2.33 15.83 -19.36
N LEU A 798 2.90 15.39 -18.25
CA LEU A 798 2.36 14.33 -17.39
C LEU A 798 1.98 14.93 -16.04
N ARG A 799 0.68 14.92 -15.73
CA ARG A 799 0.10 15.43 -14.48
C ARG A 799 -0.53 14.29 -13.71
N LEU A 800 -0.05 14.09 -12.50
CA LEU A 800 -0.55 13.10 -11.55
C LEU A 800 -1.44 13.76 -10.50
N ALA A 801 -2.06 12.94 -9.65
CA ALA A 801 -2.81 13.44 -8.51
C ALA A 801 -1.90 14.14 -7.48
N ASP A 802 -2.51 14.95 -6.63
CA ASP A 802 -1.79 15.59 -5.53
C ASP A 802 -1.32 14.53 -4.51
N GLY A 803 -0.10 14.68 -4.00
CA GLY A 803 0.57 13.67 -3.16
C GLY A 803 1.05 12.44 -3.92
N ALA A 804 1.08 12.45 -5.26
CA ALA A 804 1.45 11.28 -6.05
C ALA A 804 2.88 10.81 -5.83
N GLN A 805 3.08 9.50 -5.95
CA GLN A 805 4.38 8.84 -5.77
C GLN A 805 4.91 8.30 -7.11
N VAL A 806 6.08 8.78 -7.55
CA VAL A 806 6.71 8.39 -8.80
C VAL A 806 8.06 7.76 -8.55
N THR A 807 8.28 6.56 -9.08
CA THR A 807 9.56 5.85 -9.08
C THR A 807 9.92 5.42 -10.50
N PHE A 808 11.00 5.98 -11.03
CA PHE A 808 11.56 5.58 -12.33
C PHE A 808 12.94 4.93 -12.15
N ALA A 809 13.04 3.66 -12.52
CA ALA A 809 14.30 2.91 -12.53
C ALA A 809 14.68 2.51 -13.95
N ALA A 810 15.66 3.19 -14.55
CA ALA A 810 16.21 2.83 -15.85
C ALA A 810 17.66 3.31 -16.04
N PRO A 811 18.43 2.68 -16.93
CA PRO A 811 19.74 3.20 -17.33
C PRO A 811 19.69 4.64 -17.83
N ASP A 812 18.74 4.95 -18.72
CA ASP A 812 18.60 6.27 -19.33
C ASP A 812 17.19 6.81 -19.07
N ILE A 813 17.09 7.94 -18.35
CA ILE A 813 15.83 8.62 -18.03
C ILE A 813 15.87 10.03 -18.60
N THR A 814 14.85 10.40 -19.38
CA THR A 814 14.75 11.75 -19.97
C THR A 814 13.38 12.37 -19.73
N ILE A 815 13.35 13.54 -19.09
CA ILE A 815 12.15 14.35 -18.87
C ILE A 815 12.18 15.53 -19.85
N ASN A 816 11.59 15.36 -21.03
CA ASN A 816 11.54 16.36 -22.09
C ASN A 816 10.43 17.40 -21.90
N ALA A 817 9.30 16.98 -21.35
CA ALA A 817 8.13 17.82 -21.05
C ALA A 817 7.94 18.02 -19.53
N GLY A 818 6.80 18.59 -19.12
CA GLY A 818 6.49 18.79 -17.70
C GLY A 818 6.08 17.50 -16.98
N LEU A 819 6.53 17.33 -15.73
CA LEU A 819 6.06 16.32 -14.80
C LEU A 819 5.50 17.03 -13.56
N THR A 820 4.21 16.88 -13.28
CA THR A 820 3.51 17.55 -12.18
C THR A 820 2.95 16.54 -11.18
N ALA A 821 3.32 16.69 -9.90
CA ALA A 821 2.81 15.90 -8.77
C ALA A 821 2.86 16.77 -7.49
N HIS A 822 1.86 17.63 -7.30
CA HIS A 822 1.86 18.63 -6.23
C HIS A 822 1.95 17.98 -4.84
N GLY A 823 2.91 18.41 -4.01
CA GLY A 823 3.15 17.82 -2.68
C GLY A 823 3.53 16.33 -2.70
N GLY A 824 3.87 15.77 -3.86
CA GLY A 824 4.20 14.36 -4.07
C GLY A 824 5.69 14.04 -3.99
N ASP A 825 6.03 12.76 -4.12
CA ASP A 825 7.42 12.27 -4.08
C ASP A 825 7.84 11.72 -5.44
N VAL A 826 8.97 12.17 -5.97
CA VAL A 826 9.56 11.68 -7.21
C VAL A 826 10.96 11.13 -6.94
N THR A 827 11.16 9.85 -7.22
CA THR A 827 12.46 9.18 -7.19
C THR A 827 12.80 8.67 -8.59
N MET A 828 13.99 9.00 -9.09
CA MET A 828 14.45 8.48 -10.38
C MET A 828 15.93 8.16 -10.38
N GLY A 829 16.31 7.14 -11.15
CA GLY A 829 17.68 6.67 -11.17
C GLY A 829 17.86 5.35 -11.90
N ASN A 830 19.04 4.77 -11.77
CA ASN A 830 19.32 3.43 -12.32
C ASN A 830 19.56 2.39 -11.23
N LEU A 831 19.46 2.76 -9.95
CA LEU A 831 19.55 1.83 -8.83
C LEU A 831 18.22 1.14 -8.62
N MET A 832 18.28 -0.18 -8.40
CA MET A 832 17.14 -1.01 -8.07
C MET A 832 17.44 -1.87 -6.85
N HIS A 833 16.36 -2.25 -6.17
CA HIS A 833 16.41 -3.22 -5.10
C HIS A 833 15.20 -4.14 -5.13
N ALA A 834 15.39 -5.37 -4.66
CA ALA A 834 14.31 -6.34 -4.53
C ALA A 834 14.67 -7.46 -3.54
N VAL A 835 13.64 -8.11 -3.01
CA VAL A 835 13.78 -9.42 -2.35
C VAL A 835 13.57 -10.50 -3.41
N LEU A 836 14.63 -11.24 -3.73
CA LEU A 836 14.62 -12.23 -4.82
C LEU A 836 14.24 -13.64 -4.39
N GLY A 837 14.01 -13.88 -3.09
CA GLY A 837 13.73 -15.21 -2.57
C GLY A 837 13.30 -15.20 -1.10
N GLN A 838 12.64 -16.29 -0.68
CA GLN A 838 12.14 -16.42 0.68
C GLN A 838 13.31 -16.45 1.67
N GLY A 839 13.26 -15.60 2.70
CA GLY A 839 14.32 -15.48 3.71
C GLY A 839 15.63 -14.88 3.19
N GLN A 840 15.67 -14.36 1.96
CA GLN A 840 16.78 -13.56 1.46
C GLN A 840 16.65 -12.12 1.94
N ASN A 841 17.78 -11.47 2.19
CA ASN A 841 17.81 -10.03 2.41
C ASN A 841 17.54 -9.30 1.08
N GLU A 842 17.13 -8.04 1.19
CA GLU A 842 17.05 -7.12 0.06
C GLU A 842 18.40 -7.01 -0.66
N GLN A 843 18.37 -7.09 -2.00
CA GLN A 843 19.55 -7.00 -2.85
C GLN A 843 19.47 -5.77 -3.73
N TRP A 844 20.60 -5.07 -3.88
CA TRP A 844 20.73 -3.85 -4.68
C TRP A 844 21.60 -4.08 -5.92
N TRP A 845 21.20 -3.51 -7.06
CA TRP A 845 21.99 -3.52 -8.29
C TRP A 845 21.74 -2.25 -9.11
N ALA A 846 22.63 -1.99 -10.08
CA ALA A 846 22.50 -0.88 -11.03
C ALA A 846 22.11 -1.40 -12.41
N LEU A 847 21.15 -0.73 -13.04
CA LEU A 847 20.78 -0.91 -14.43
C LEU A 847 21.72 -0.07 -15.30
N ASN A 848 22.32 -0.67 -16.34
CA ASN A 848 23.22 0.04 -17.24
C ASN A 848 22.79 -0.19 -18.68
N ASN A 849 23.04 0.80 -19.54
CA ASN A 849 22.78 0.69 -20.96
C ASN A 849 23.82 -0.26 -21.61
N PRO A 850 23.69 -0.59 -22.91
CA PRO A 850 24.64 -1.48 -23.59
C PRO A 850 26.11 -1.00 -23.58
N ALA A 851 26.35 0.29 -23.33
CA ALA A 851 27.69 0.86 -23.19
C ALA A 851 28.24 0.78 -21.74
N GLY A 852 27.43 0.29 -20.79
CA GLY A 852 27.80 0.19 -19.37
C GLY A 852 27.64 1.50 -18.59
N THR A 853 26.88 2.47 -19.12
CA THR A 853 26.66 3.78 -18.49
C THR A 853 25.19 3.98 -18.14
N SER A 854 24.91 5.07 -17.41
CA SER A 854 23.57 5.56 -17.09
C SER A 854 23.53 7.08 -17.09
N GLN A 855 22.35 7.65 -17.34
CA GLN A 855 22.16 9.09 -17.43
C GLN A 855 20.71 9.48 -17.07
N VAL A 856 20.57 10.55 -16.29
CA VAL A 856 19.28 11.23 -16.09
C VAL A 856 19.36 12.63 -16.70
N THR A 857 18.38 12.99 -17.53
CA THR A 857 18.30 14.30 -18.18
C THR A 857 16.95 14.95 -17.95
N ILE A 858 16.94 16.18 -17.44
CA ILE A 858 15.74 16.98 -17.17
C ILE A 858 15.80 18.23 -18.06
N ASN A 859 14.99 18.23 -19.12
CA ASN A 859 14.84 19.35 -20.06
C ASN A 859 13.58 20.17 -19.78
N GLY A 860 12.53 19.54 -19.24
CA GLY A 860 11.27 20.15 -18.84
C GLY A 860 11.21 20.55 -17.36
N THR A 861 10.01 20.89 -16.89
CA THR A 861 9.78 21.29 -15.49
C THR A 861 9.29 20.11 -14.66
N ILE A 862 9.93 19.84 -13.53
CA ILE A 862 9.40 18.99 -12.47
C ILE A 862 8.72 19.92 -11.45
N ASP A 863 7.40 19.88 -11.40
CA ASP A 863 6.56 20.70 -10.52
C ASP A 863 5.97 19.83 -9.41
N LEU A 864 6.57 19.94 -8.21
CA LEU A 864 6.11 19.29 -6.99
C LEU A 864 5.62 20.33 -5.98
N THR A 865 5.18 21.50 -6.45
CA THR A 865 4.75 22.57 -5.56
C THR A 865 3.57 22.15 -4.68
N GLY A 866 3.51 22.66 -3.45
CA GLY A 866 2.34 22.49 -2.59
C GLY A 866 1.14 23.34 -3.05
N LEU A 867 -0.06 22.95 -2.64
CA LEU A 867 -1.32 23.55 -3.10
C LEU A 867 -1.70 24.83 -2.36
N TRP A 868 -2.37 25.73 -3.08
CA TRP A 868 -3.08 26.86 -2.47
C TRP A 868 -4.55 26.54 -2.17
N VAL A 869 -4.99 26.78 -0.93
CA VAL A 869 -6.37 26.55 -0.49
C VAL A 869 -6.99 27.83 0.07
N ASN A 870 -8.23 28.12 -0.32
CA ASN A 870 -9.02 29.19 0.30
C ASN A 870 -10.39 28.69 0.77
N GLY A 871 -10.42 28.23 2.02
CA GLY A 871 -11.61 27.75 2.71
C GLY A 871 -12.62 28.84 3.07
N ILE A 872 -12.33 30.14 2.91
CA ILE A 872 -13.37 31.18 2.98
C ILE A 872 -14.18 31.18 1.68
N ALA A 873 -13.50 31.05 0.54
CA ALA A 873 -14.12 31.07 -0.78
C ALA A 873 -14.84 29.73 -1.08
N ASN A 874 -14.29 28.61 -0.62
CA ASN A 874 -14.86 27.28 -0.78
C ASN A 874 -14.75 26.48 0.54
N PRO A 875 -15.67 26.70 1.51
CA PRO A 875 -15.61 26.01 2.81
C PRO A 875 -15.92 24.52 2.74
N ASP A 876 -16.50 24.05 1.63
CA ASP A 876 -16.95 22.66 1.46
C ASP A 876 -15.86 21.74 0.87
N ASP A 877 -14.70 22.28 0.47
CA ASP A 877 -13.57 21.53 -0.06
C ASP A 877 -12.24 22.05 0.53
N LEU A 878 -11.75 21.35 1.54
CA LEU A 878 -10.48 21.59 2.21
C LEU A 878 -9.46 20.48 1.91
N SER A 879 -9.74 19.58 0.97
CA SER A 879 -8.91 18.41 0.68
C SER A 879 -7.45 18.77 0.35
N GLY A 880 -7.24 19.91 -0.34
CA GLY A 880 -5.92 20.43 -0.66
C GLY A 880 -5.04 20.82 0.55
N VAL A 881 -5.61 20.93 1.76
CA VAL A 881 -4.84 21.21 2.98
C VAL A 881 -3.89 20.06 3.32
N ALA A 882 -4.16 18.84 2.84
CA ALA A 882 -3.26 17.70 3.01
C ALA A 882 -1.94 17.86 2.22
N PHE A 883 -1.90 18.76 1.23
CA PHE A 883 -0.80 18.91 0.28
C PHE A 883 -0.23 20.34 0.27
N LEU A 884 -0.20 21.02 1.43
CA LEU A 884 0.37 22.37 1.53
C LEU A 884 1.90 22.38 1.43
N ASP A 885 2.56 21.31 1.82
CA ASP A 885 4.01 21.23 1.72
C ASP A 885 4.43 20.94 0.27
N GLY A 886 5.60 21.45 -0.11
CA GLY A 886 6.23 21.07 -1.36
C GLY A 886 6.71 19.62 -1.31
N GLY A 887 6.61 18.94 -2.43
CA GLY A 887 7.01 17.55 -2.59
C GLY A 887 8.52 17.36 -2.71
N ASN A 888 8.98 16.11 -2.71
CA ASN A 888 10.41 15.78 -2.70
C ASN A 888 10.88 15.19 -4.03
N LEU A 889 12.07 15.58 -4.47
CA LEU A 889 12.75 14.99 -5.64
C LEU A 889 14.05 14.32 -5.22
N THR A 890 14.19 13.04 -5.53
CA THR A 890 15.47 12.30 -5.43
C THR A 890 15.88 11.76 -6.79
N VAL A 891 17.02 12.22 -7.30
CA VAL A 891 17.71 11.65 -8.44
C VAL A 891 19.00 11.00 -7.94
N SER A 892 19.05 9.67 -7.89
CA SER A 892 20.27 8.93 -7.52
C SER A 892 20.65 7.95 -8.62
N THR A 893 21.86 8.10 -9.14
CA THR A 893 22.36 7.25 -10.22
C THR A 893 23.86 6.97 -10.08
N THR A 894 24.29 5.81 -10.55
CA THR A 894 25.71 5.53 -10.76
C THR A 894 26.32 6.39 -11.87
N GLY A 895 25.48 7.00 -12.71
CA GLY A 895 25.87 7.77 -13.89
C GLY A 895 25.75 9.28 -13.71
N GLY A 896 25.54 9.99 -14.82
CA GLY A 896 25.48 11.45 -14.85
C GLY A 896 24.06 12.00 -14.70
N ILE A 897 23.96 13.25 -14.29
CA ILE A 897 22.69 13.99 -14.17
C ILE A 897 22.85 15.31 -14.91
N THR A 898 21.89 15.64 -15.77
CA THR A 898 21.82 16.92 -16.47
C THR A 898 20.48 17.59 -16.21
N LEU A 899 20.49 18.74 -15.53
CA LEU A 899 19.40 19.70 -15.52
C LEU A 899 19.70 20.78 -16.55
N ALA A 900 19.05 20.70 -17.72
CA ALA A 900 19.31 21.62 -18.83
C ALA A 900 18.79 23.05 -18.53
N GLY A 901 19.29 24.04 -19.26
CA GLY A 901 18.92 25.46 -19.03
C GLY A 901 17.45 25.80 -19.25
N THR A 902 16.70 24.97 -19.97
CA THR A 902 15.23 25.08 -20.11
C THR A 902 14.48 24.34 -18.99
N GLY A 903 15.17 23.47 -18.26
CA GLY A 903 14.60 22.66 -17.20
C GLY A 903 14.47 23.43 -15.88
N ALA A 904 13.51 23.01 -15.07
CA ALA A 904 13.31 23.56 -13.74
C ALA A 904 12.83 22.49 -12.76
N ILE A 905 13.19 22.64 -11.49
CA ILE A 905 12.68 21.86 -10.38
C ILE A 905 12.05 22.85 -9.40
N ASP A 906 10.76 22.72 -9.14
CA ASP A 906 10.04 23.55 -8.18
C ASP A 906 9.38 22.67 -7.12
N VAL A 907 9.89 22.76 -5.90
CA VAL A 907 9.37 22.09 -4.69
C VAL A 907 8.88 23.13 -3.68
N SER A 908 8.46 24.31 -4.15
CA SER A 908 7.96 25.37 -3.28
C SER A 908 6.65 24.98 -2.58
N SER A 909 6.40 25.53 -1.40
CA SER A 909 5.19 25.24 -0.65
C SER A 909 3.94 25.90 -1.22
N GLY A 910 2.82 25.32 -0.82
CA GLY A 910 1.48 25.88 -0.82
C GLY A 910 1.17 26.70 0.43
N GLY A 911 -0.10 27.05 0.59
CA GLY A 911 -0.63 27.76 1.74
C GLY A 911 -2.16 27.78 1.75
N ALA A 912 -2.75 27.96 2.92
CA ALA A 912 -4.19 27.92 3.12
C ALA A 912 -4.70 29.15 3.89
N ILE A 913 -5.85 29.66 3.46
CA ILE A 913 -6.77 30.41 4.32
C ILE A 913 -7.85 29.43 4.76
N LEU A 914 -7.91 29.10 6.05
CA LEU A 914 -8.90 28.17 6.60
C LEU A 914 -10.29 28.80 6.65
N ALA A 915 -11.33 27.98 6.77
CA ALA A 915 -12.73 28.45 6.84
C ALA A 915 -12.99 29.44 7.99
N ASN A 916 -12.20 29.37 9.06
CA ASN A 916 -12.25 30.31 10.19
C ASN A 916 -11.46 31.62 9.97
N GLY A 917 -10.86 31.80 8.79
CA GLY A 917 -10.04 32.95 8.41
C GLY A 917 -8.60 32.92 8.91
N LYS A 918 -8.17 31.87 9.61
CA LYS A 918 -6.76 31.68 9.98
C LYS A 918 -5.94 31.26 8.78
N THR A 919 -4.66 31.64 8.79
CA THR A 919 -3.69 31.25 7.76
C THR A 919 -2.90 30.02 8.20
N GLN A 920 -2.60 29.12 7.28
CA GLN A 920 -1.70 27.99 7.48
C GLN A 920 -0.75 27.91 6.28
N GLY A 921 0.55 28.04 6.51
CA GLY A 921 1.55 27.96 5.45
C GLY A 921 2.23 26.59 5.42
N GLY A 922 2.62 26.13 4.23
CA GLY A 922 3.47 24.93 4.09
C GLY A 922 4.97 25.23 4.17
N LYS A 923 5.75 24.15 4.15
CA LYS A 923 7.22 24.12 3.98
C LYS A 923 7.56 23.71 2.54
N GLY A 924 8.64 24.25 1.97
CA GLY A 924 9.17 23.72 0.71
C GLY A 924 9.79 22.33 0.90
N GLY A 925 9.84 21.53 -0.16
CA GLY A 925 10.34 20.15 -0.13
C GLY A 925 11.85 20.01 -0.33
N ASP A 926 12.31 18.76 -0.34
CA ASP A 926 13.73 18.38 -0.49
C ASP A 926 14.08 18.08 -1.96
N VAL A 927 15.30 18.40 -2.37
CA VAL A 927 15.86 18.04 -3.69
C VAL A 927 17.22 17.39 -3.50
N SER A 928 17.39 16.16 -3.98
CA SER A 928 18.65 15.43 -3.96
C SER A 928 19.06 15.03 -5.37
N LEU A 929 20.23 15.48 -5.84
CA LEU A 929 20.81 15.15 -7.14
C LEU A 929 22.19 14.52 -6.93
N ILE A 930 22.27 13.19 -6.98
CA ILE A 930 23.45 12.41 -6.60
C ILE A 930 23.96 11.61 -7.80
N THR A 931 25.12 12.00 -8.32
CA THR A 931 25.86 11.26 -9.34
C THR A 931 26.85 10.28 -8.71
N ASN A 932 27.24 9.24 -9.45
CA ASN A 932 28.20 8.24 -8.99
C ASN A 932 27.81 7.59 -7.65
N ASP A 933 26.52 7.35 -7.41
CA ASP A 933 26.05 6.69 -6.19
C ASP A 933 26.24 5.18 -6.26
N TYR A 934 27.26 4.70 -5.54
CA TYR A 934 27.54 3.28 -5.35
C TYR A 934 27.27 2.82 -3.90
N SER A 935 26.70 3.69 -3.05
CA SER A 935 26.64 3.49 -1.60
C SER A 935 25.78 2.28 -1.18
N HIS A 936 24.81 1.90 -1.99
CA HIS A 936 23.96 0.72 -1.77
C HIS A 936 24.49 -0.56 -2.40
N LEU A 937 25.52 -0.47 -3.25
CA LEU A 937 26.05 -1.60 -4.02
C LEU A 937 27.13 -2.37 -3.24
N PRO A 938 27.41 -3.64 -3.62
CA PRO A 938 28.48 -4.41 -3.01
C PRO A 938 29.84 -3.70 -3.11
N ASP A 939 30.65 -3.83 -2.06
CA ASP A 939 31.97 -3.22 -1.93
C ASP A 939 32.87 -3.43 -3.18
N SER A 940 32.83 -4.61 -3.80
CA SER A 940 33.60 -4.90 -5.01
C SER A 940 33.27 -3.98 -6.19
N THR A 941 32.04 -3.50 -6.30
CA THR A 941 31.61 -2.53 -7.32
C THR A 941 31.99 -1.11 -6.89
N PHE A 942 31.83 -0.78 -5.60
CA PHE A 942 32.10 0.55 -5.06
C PHE A 942 33.55 1.02 -5.28
N TYR A 943 34.55 0.16 -5.05
CA TYR A 943 35.97 0.54 -5.16
C TYR A 943 36.55 0.51 -6.57
N ASN A 944 35.96 -0.28 -7.47
CA ASN A 944 36.50 -0.50 -8.81
C ASN A 944 35.83 0.38 -9.88
N ALA A 945 34.78 1.12 -9.52
CA ALA A 945 34.06 2.00 -10.43
C ALA A 945 34.85 3.29 -10.73
N THR A 946 34.92 3.66 -12.01
CA THR A 946 35.36 4.99 -12.44
C THR A 946 34.29 6.01 -12.03
N ARG A 947 34.71 7.14 -11.42
CA ARG A 947 33.81 8.18 -10.90
C ARG A 947 33.94 9.49 -11.70
N ASP A 948 33.70 9.40 -12.99
CA ASP A 948 33.85 10.52 -13.93
C ASP A 948 32.52 11.06 -14.46
N ALA A 949 31.39 10.47 -14.04
CA ALA A 949 30.08 10.94 -14.43
C ALA A 949 29.77 12.30 -13.81
N ARG A 950 29.16 13.18 -14.61
CA ARG A 950 29.02 14.60 -14.27
C ARG A 950 27.64 14.98 -13.80
N LEU A 951 27.61 15.98 -12.93
CA LEU A 951 26.40 16.75 -12.59
C LEU A 951 26.45 18.06 -13.38
N VAL A 952 25.44 18.33 -14.20
CA VAL A 952 25.26 19.58 -14.95
C VAL A 952 24.00 20.28 -14.44
N LEU A 953 24.13 21.54 -14.03
CA LEU A 953 23.06 22.34 -13.41
C LEU A 953 22.90 23.70 -14.13
N ASP A 954 22.32 23.67 -15.33
CA ASP A 954 22.06 24.87 -16.12
C ASP A 954 20.66 25.45 -15.84
N GLY A 955 19.73 24.64 -15.33
CA GLY A 955 18.35 25.02 -15.03
C GLY A 955 18.13 25.59 -13.62
N ALA A 956 16.86 25.88 -13.28
CA ALA A 956 16.49 26.48 -12.00
C ALA A 956 16.03 25.42 -10.97
N ILE A 957 16.36 25.62 -9.69
CA ILE A 957 15.89 24.81 -8.56
C ILE A 957 15.35 25.75 -7.48
N ARG A 958 14.15 25.50 -6.93
CA ARG A 958 13.49 26.37 -5.95
C ARG A 958 12.69 25.58 -4.91
N ALA A 959 12.64 26.09 -3.68
CA ALA A 959 11.93 25.50 -2.55
C ALA A 959 11.34 26.57 -1.60
N TYR A 960 10.73 27.63 -2.13
CA TYR A 960 10.20 28.70 -1.28
C TYR A 960 9.05 28.20 -0.41
N GLY A 961 9.09 28.47 0.89
CA GLY A 961 7.99 28.11 1.80
C GLY A 961 7.51 29.28 2.65
N PHE A 962 6.34 29.14 3.28
CA PHE A 962 5.92 30.06 4.34
C PHE A 962 6.72 29.82 5.62
N ASN A 963 7.00 28.54 5.92
CA ASN A 963 7.73 28.11 7.10
C ASN A 963 9.19 27.71 6.77
N GLY A 964 9.75 28.21 5.66
CA GLY A 964 11.04 27.80 5.10
C GLY A 964 10.93 26.69 4.05
N GLY A 965 12.01 26.42 3.31
CA GLY A 965 12.13 25.28 2.39
C GLY A 965 12.73 24.03 3.02
N GLY A 966 13.00 23.02 2.19
CA GLY A 966 13.67 21.79 2.59
C GLY A 966 15.19 21.88 2.45
N THR A 967 15.79 20.76 2.04
CA THR A 967 17.23 20.56 1.86
C THR A 967 17.56 20.39 0.38
N LEU A 968 18.59 21.10 -0.10
CA LEU A 968 19.21 20.84 -1.40
C LEU A 968 20.49 20.02 -1.22
N THR A 969 20.47 18.76 -1.67
CA THR A 969 21.62 17.86 -1.66
C THR A 969 22.19 17.70 -3.07
N LEU A 970 23.46 18.06 -3.29
CA LEU A 970 24.16 17.89 -4.56
C LEU A 970 25.36 16.96 -4.37
N GLY A 971 25.39 15.83 -5.09
CA GLY A 971 26.54 14.91 -5.15
C GLY A 971 27.21 14.95 -6.52
N ALA A 972 28.30 15.71 -6.64
CA ALA A 972 29.02 15.90 -7.90
C ALA A 972 30.26 15.01 -8.01
N GLY A 973 30.40 14.30 -9.14
CA GLY A 973 31.61 13.56 -9.50
C GLY A 973 32.81 14.43 -9.85
N GLN A 974 32.57 15.65 -10.35
CA GLN A 974 33.63 16.61 -10.72
C GLN A 974 33.95 17.63 -9.60
N THR A 975 35.00 18.43 -9.80
CA THR A 975 35.32 19.55 -8.91
C THR A 975 34.15 20.54 -8.85
N VAL A 976 33.85 21.07 -7.67
CA VAL A 976 32.81 22.09 -7.46
C VAL A 976 33.46 23.45 -7.24
N VAL A 977 32.98 24.47 -7.94
CA VAL A 977 33.39 25.87 -7.78
C VAL A 977 32.18 26.69 -7.42
N ILE A 978 32.24 27.46 -6.33
CA ILE A 978 31.20 28.43 -5.95
C ILE A 978 31.70 29.84 -6.31
N GLY A 979 30.98 30.54 -7.19
CA GLY A 979 31.39 31.83 -7.74
C GLY A 979 31.95 31.77 -9.17
N ASP A 980 32.32 32.93 -9.72
CA ASP A 980 32.84 33.04 -11.09
C ASP A 980 34.36 32.85 -11.07
N SER A 981 34.84 31.65 -11.43
CA SER A 981 36.26 31.42 -11.71
C SER A 981 36.38 30.78 -13.09
N GLY A 982 37.25 31.34 -13.94
CA GLY A 982 37.45 30.85 -15.30
C GLY A 982 37.72 29.34 -15.32
N THR A 983 36.82 28.57 -15.91
CA THR A 983 36.90 27.11 -15.95
C THR A 983 38.05 26.65 -16.84
N ASP A 984 38.86 25.69 -16.37
CA ASP A 984 39.83 24.99 -17.20
C ASP A 984 39.10 24.13 -18.25
N ALA A 985 39.36 24.39 -19.54
CA ALA A 985 38.69 23.72 -20.65
C ALA A 985 38.99 22.21 -20.74
N THR A 986 39.97 21.71 -19.98
CA THR A 986 40.38 20.30 -20.00
C THR A 986 39.66 19.41 -18.97
N ASN A 987 39.08 19.99 -17.90
CA ASN A 987 38.21 19.30 -16.95
C ASN A 987 37.19 20.29 -16.34
N PRO A 988 35.98 20.42 -16.90
CA PRO A 988 35.01 21.42 -16.46
C PRO A 988 34.47 21.10 -15.06
N ALA A 989 34.66 22.05 -14.14
CA ALA A 989 34.06 22.05 -12.82
C ALA A 989 32.54 22.25 -12.89
N LEU A 990 31.81 21.80 -11.85
CA LEU A 990 30.45 22.25 -11.58
C LEU A 990 30.51 23.66 -10.97
N VAL A 991 30.08 24.66 -11.72
CA VAL A 991 30.04 26.05 -11.25
C VAL A 991 28.68 26.33 -10.61
N LEU A 992 28.67 26.68 -9.33
CA LEU A 992 27.49 27.07 -8.57
C LEU A 992 27.47 28.59 -8.42
N SER A 993 26.40 29.21 -8.90
CA SER A 993 26.16 30.64 -8.68
C SER A 993 25.84 30.89 -7.20
N PRO A 994 26.37 31.96 -6.57
CA PRO A 994 25.97 32.32 -5.21
C PRO A 994 24.47 32.55 -5.02
N GLY A 995 23.74 32.87 -6.10
CA GLY A 995 22.28 33.00 -6.07
C GLY A 995 21.53 31.68 -5.78
N LEU A 996 22.18 30.52 -5.96
CA LEU A 996 21.62 29.22 -5.59
C LEU A 996 21.31 29.16 -4.08
N PHE A 997 22.09 29.83 -3.24
CA PHE A 997 21.92 29.85 -1.79
C PHE A 997 20.78 30.77 -1.30
N GLN A 998 19.96 31.26 -2.23
CA GLN A 998 18.78 32.08 -2.00
C GLN A 998 17.53 31.47 -2.66
N SER A 999 17.59 30.21 -3.08
CA SER A 999 16.49 29.52 -3.78
C SER A 999 15.37 29.00 -2.87
N GLY A 1000 15.43 29.30 -1.56
CA GLY A 1000 14.36 29.02 -0.60
C GLY A 1000 14.63 27.83 0.33
N PHE A 1001 15.68 27.04 0.10
CA PHE A 1001 16.06 25.93 1.00
C PHE A 1001 16.56 26.44 2.35
N THR A 1002 16.29 25.69 3.42
CA THR A 1002 16.83 25.94 4.77
C THR A 1002 18.07 25.10 5.07
N ALA A 1003 18.49 24.24 4.14
CA ALA A 1003 19.72 23.49 4.25
C ALA A 1003 20.32 23.23 2.86
N TYR A 1004 21.63 23.33 2.77
CA TYR A 1004 22.41 23.03 1.56
C TYR A 1004 23.49 22.00 1.90
N ASP A 1005 23.46 20.83 1.29
CA ASP A 1005 24.49 19.79 1.42
C ASP A 1005 25.16 19.57 0.06
N ILE A 1006 26.34 20.15 -0.11
CA ILE A 1006 27.08 20.13 -1.37
C ILE A 1006 28.28 19.20 -1.21
N ARG A 1007 28.33 18.16 -2.03
CA ARG A 1007 29.36 17.13 -1.99
C ARG A 1007 30.11 17.06 -3.31
N SER A 1008 31.44 17.03 -3.23
CA SER A 1008 32.35 16.88 -4.36
C SER A 1008 33.25 15.68 -4.19
N MET A 1009 33.34 14.87 -5.25
CA MET A 1009 34.27 13.74 -5.31
C MET A 1009 35.67 14.12 -5.82
N ALA A 1010 35.90 15.34 -6.32
CA ALA A 1010 37.14 15.72 -7.00
C ALA A 1010 37.72 17.09 -6.59
N GLY A 1011 37.25 17.66 -5.47
CA GLY A 1011 37.75 18.92 -4.89
C GLY A 1011 36.70 20.02 -4.89
N MET A 1012 36.87 21.02 -4.04
CA MET A 1012 35.93 22.13 -3.94
C MET A 1012 36.64 23.46 -3.73
N THR A 1013 36.18 24.50 -4.43
CA THR A 1013 36.72 25.85 -4.32
C THR A 1013 35.60 26.88 -4.17
N ILE A 1014 35.77 27.83 -3.24
CA ILE A 1014 35.02 29.09 -3.24
C ILE A 1014 35.92 30.15 -3.87
N ALA A 1015 35.49 30.69 -5.00
CA ALA A 1015 36.30 31.56 -5.84
C ALA A 1015 36.60 32.92 -5.17
N ASP A 1016 37.71 33.55 -5.59
CA ASP A 1016 38.12 34.89 -5.14
C ASP A 1016 36.97 35.90 -5.26
N GLY A 1017 36.70 36.62 -4.17
CA GLY A 1017 35.61 37.61 -4.11
C GLY A 1017 34.18 37.06 -4.11
N ALA A 1018 33.96 35.73 -4.12
CA ALA A 1018 32.62 35.15 -4.12
C ALA A 1018 31.91 35.40 -2.78
N SER A 1019 30.66 35.85 -2.81
CA SER A 1019 29.85 36.10 -1.61
C SER A 1019 28.66 35.17 -1.54
N VAL A 1020 28.72 34.19 -0.63
CA VAL A 1020 27.67 33.22 -0.36
C VAL A 1020 26.82 33.74 0.79
N ALA A 1021 25.60 34.18 0.49
CA ALA A 1021 24.64 34.61 1.50
C ALA A 1021 23.56 33.54 1.68
N LEU A 1022 23.56 32.88 2.84
CA LEU A 1022 22.63 31.82 3.22
C LEU A 1022 21.36 32.47 3.79
N THR A 1023 20.54 33.01 2.90
CA THR A 1023 19.32 33.72 3.27
C THR A 1023 18.12 33.05 2.63
N VAL A 1024 17.01 32.97 3.35
CA VAL A 1024 15.82 32.22 2.93
C VAL A 1024 14.67 33.18 2.61
N PRO A 1025 14.42 33.51 1.32
CA PRO A 1025 13.17 34.14 0.93
C PRO A 1025 11.99 33.23 1.28
N VAL A 1026 10.95 33.79 1.90
CA VAL A 1026 9.75 33.05 2.31
C VAL A 1026 8.50 33.67 1.69
N TYR A 1027 7.46 32.87 1.53
CA TYR A 1027 6.14 33.40 1.20
C TYR A 1027 5.53 34.11 2.41
N ARG A 1028 4.76 35.16 2.14
CA ARG A 1028 3.91 35.81 3.16
C ARG A 1028 2.49 35.99 2.67
N PHE A 1029 1.57 35.77 3.60
CA PHE A 1029 0.17 36.14 3.43
C PHE A 1029 0.06 37.67 3.29
N ASN A 1030 -0.77 38.10 2.35
CA ASN A 1030 -1.03 39.52 2.08
C ASN A 1030 -2.53 39.71 1.78
N ALA A 1031 -2.94 40.93 1.42
CA ALA A 1031 -4.36 41.19 1.13
C ALA A 1031 -4.91 40.38 -0.06
N ALA A 1032 -4.07 40.04 -1.05
CA ALA A 1032 -4.45 39.21 -2.19
C ALA A 1032 -4.70 37.75 -1.78
N SER A 1033 -4.02 37.25 -0.74
CA SER A 1033 -4.20 35.87 -0.25
C SER A 1033 -5.64 35.54 0.10
N TYR A 1034 -6.36 36.47 0.73
CA TYR A 1034 -7.76 36.27 1.10
C TYR A 1034 -8.73 36.24 -0.09
N GLY A 1035 -8.30 36.74 -1.26
CA GLY A 1035 -9.09 36.75 -2.51
C GLY A 1035 -8.64 35.71 -3.54
N ALA A 1036 -7.49 35.05 -3.36
CA ALA A 1036 -7.00 34.01 -4.26
C ALA A 1036 -7.85 32.75 -4.15
N LEU A 1037 -8.22 32.17 -5.29
CA LEU A 1037 -9.06 30.98 -5.35
C LEU A 1037 -8.24 29.72 -5.02
N THR A 1038 -8.87 28.70 -4.46
CA THR A 1038 -8.25 27.37 -4.33
C THR A 1038 -7.72 26.90 -5.69
N GLY A 1039 -6.50 26.36 -5.71
CA GLY A 1039 -5.81 25.92 -6.93
C GLY A 1039 -5.03 27.01 -7.69
N SER A 1040 -5.06 28.27 -7.25
CA SER A 1040 -4.13 29.30 -7.77
C SER A 1040 -2.67 28.95 -7.42
N SER A 1041 -1.72 29.46 -8.19
CA SER A 1041 -0.31 29.30 -7.81
C SER A 1041 0.01 30.08 -6.53
N THR A 1042 0.86 29.54 -5.66
CA THR A 1042 1.27 30.23 -4.43
C THR A 1042 1.92 31.58 -4.72
N ALA A 1043 2.67 31.69 -5.81
CA ALA A 1043 3.31 32.93 -6.24
C ALA A 1043 2.32 34.04 -6.62
N GLU A 1044 1.10 33.70 -7.06
CA GLU A 1044 0.03 34.67 -7.30
C GLU A 1044 -0.73 35.02 -6.02
N ALA A 1045 -0.90 34.03 -5.13
CA ALA A 1045 -1.68 34.17 -3.91
C ALA A 1045 -0.91 34.83 -2.75
N ALA A 1046 0.41 34.75 -2.75
CA ALA A 1046 1.28 35.22 -1.68
C ALA A 1046 2.46 36.03 -2.21
N GLY A 1047 3.00 36.90 -1.36
CA GLY A 1047 4.19 37.68 -1.73
C GLY A 1047 5.45 36.97 -1.31
N LEU A 1048 6.39 36.74 -2.22
CA LEU A 1048 7.75 36.35 -1.86
C LEU A 1048 8.48 37.56 -1.27
N TRP A 1049 9.08 37.41 -0.10
CA TRP A 1049 9.84 38.49 0.52
C TRP A 1049 10.98 37.97 1.37
N MET A 1050 11.95 38.83 1.62
CA MET A 1050 13.04 38.58 2.56
C MET A 1050 12.74 39.31 3.89
N PRO A 1051 12.35 38.61 4.97
CA PRO A 1051 12.18 39.24 6.27
C PRO A 1051 13.51 39.78 6.82
N PRO A 1052 13.50 40.83 7.66
CA PRO A 1052 14.68 41.22 8.42
C PRO A 1052 15.12 40.08 9.36
N ALA A 1053 16.40 40.03 9.74
CA ALA A 1053 16.96 38.97 10.60
C ALA A 1053 16.11 38.72 11.87
N PHE A 1054 15.59 39.79 12.47
CA PHE A 1054 14.61 39.75 13.56
C PHE A 1054 13.43 40.65 13.21
N LEU A 1055 12.22 40.06 13.21
CA LEU A 1055 10.96 40.76 12.99
C LEU A 1055 10.38 41.21 14.33
N ASN A 1056 10.10 42.52 14.43
CA ASN A 1056 9.55 43.12 15.63
C ASN A 1056 8.01 43.08 15.62
N ASP A 1057 7.40 42.53 16.67
CA ASP A 1057 5.96 42.66 16.97
C ASP A 1057 5.76 43.53 18.23
N PRO A 1058 5.58 44.86 18.05
CA PRO A 1058 5.41 45.79 19.17
C PRO A 1058 4.18 45.52 20.04
N ALA A 1059 3.13 44.89 19.50
CA ALA A 1059 1.88 44.65 20.22
C ALA A 1059 2.01 43.45 21.16
N ALA A 1060 2.68 42.40 20.69
CA ALA A 1060 3.01 41.23 21.51
C ALA A 1060 4.25 41.44 22.40
N GLY A 1061 5.07 42.46 22.11
CA GLY A 1061 6.36 42.65 22.78
C GLY A 1061 7.34 41.51 22.46
N LYS A 1062 7.30 41.01 21.22
CA LYS A 1062 8.04 39.80 20.80
C LYS A 1062 8.93 40.10 19.59
N LEU A 1063 10.17 39.61 19.63
CA LEU A 1063 11.04 39.50 18.46
C LEU A 1063 10.98 38.06 17.95
N THR A 1064 10.74 37.89 16.66
CA THR A 1064 10.76 36.58 16.01
C THR A 1064 11.92 36.58 15.02
N GLN A 1065 12.86 35.66 15.21
CA GLN A 1065 13.96 35.48 14.27
C GLN A 1065 13.42 34.93 12.94
N ARG A 1066 13.95 35.41 11.81
CA ARG A 1066 13.63 34.81 10.51
C ARG A 1066 14.23 33.41 10.38
N THR A 1067 13.62 32.59 9.53
CA THR A 1067 14.22 31.34 9.07
C THR A 1067 15.52 31.63 8.32
N GLY A 1068 16.61 30.95 8.70
CA GLY A 1068 17.88 30.95 7.96
C GLY A 1068 18.17 29.57 7.37
N ALA A 1069 19.38 29.40 6.84
CA ALA A 1069 19.82 28.16 6.23
C ALA A 1069 21.16 27.68 6.78
N ASP A 1070 21.28 26.37 6.93
CA ASP A 1070 22.54 25.69 7.23
C ASP A 1070 23.27 25.31 5.93
N LEU A 1071 24.60 25.30 5.97
CA LEU A 1071 25.44 24.91 4.85
C LEU A 1071 26.41 23.80 5.27
N THR A 1072 26.41 22.70 4.53
CA THR A 1072 27.39 21.63 4.63
C THR A 1072 28.12 21.48 3.29
N LEU A 1073 29.44 21.60 3.32
CA LEU A 1073 30.31 21.41 2.16
C LEU A 1073 31.21 20.20 2.43
N THR A 1074 31.11 19.16 1.60
CA THR A 1074 31.94 17.95 1.72
C THR A 1074 32.81 17.78 0.48
N SER A 1075 34.13 17.75 0.65
CA SER A 1075 35.10 17.47 -0.41
C SER A 1075 35.87 16.17 -0.10
N LEU A 1076 35.80 15.18 -1.00
CA LEU A 1076 36.64 13.97 -0.88
C LEU A 1076 38.11 14.22 -1.27
N TYR A 1077 38.46 15.46 -1.64
CA TYR A 1077 39.79 15.93 -2.01
C TYR A 1077 40.12 17.22 -1.23
N ASP A 1078 40.84 18.15 -1.85
CA ASP A 1078 41.18 19.44 -1.27
C ASP A 1078 39.94 20.35 -1.22
N PHE A 1079 39.92 21.26 -0.24
CA PHE A 1079 38.96 22.36 -0.13
C PHE A 1079 39.73 23.68 -0.04
N GLU A 1080 39.37 24.65 -0.88
CA GLU A 1080 39.99 25.97 -0.91
C GLU A 1080 38.94 27.07 -0.89
N MET A 1081 39.01 27.98 0.07
CA MET A 1081 38.24 29.22 0.08
C MET A 1081 39.22 30.37 -0.17
N GLN A 1082 39.13 31.00 -1.35
CA GLN A 1082 40.09 31.98 -1.83
C GLN A 1082 39.93 33.36 -1.17
N PRO A 1083 40.94 34.25 -1.26
CA PRO A 1083 40.88 35.59 -0.69
C PRO A 1083 39.64 36.39 -1.10
N GLY A 1084 39.18 37.28 -0.22
CA GLY A 1084 38.03 38.15 -0.47
C GLY A 1084 36.68 37.45 -0.62
N SER A 1085 36.64 36.11 -0.54
CA SER A 1085 35.39 35.35 -0.51
C SER A 1085 34.75 35.37 0.88
N SER A 1086 33.43 35.16 0.94
CA SER A 1086 32.68 35.16 2.19
C SER A 1086 31.51 34.17 2.21
N ILE A 1087 31.25 33.58 3.38
CA ILE A 1087 30.02 32.86 3.71
C ILE A 1087 29.32 33.59 4.86
N ASN A 1088 28.06 33.96 4.67
CA ASN A 1088 27.26 34.65 5.67
C ASN A 1088 26.00 33.84 5.97
N ALA A 1089 25.96 33.24 7.16
CA ALA A 1089 24.79 32.56 7.71
C ALA A 1089 23.93 33.51 8.56
N ASP A 1090 22.63 33.25 8.58
CA ASP A 1090 21.75 33.90 9.54
C ASP A 1090 22.12 33.48 10.98
N PRO A 1091 21.79 34.30 12.01
CA PRO A 1091 22.18 34.00 13.38
C PRO A 1091 21.70 32.61 13.84
N GLY A 1092 22.48 31.90 14.66
CA GLY A 1092 22.12 30.57 15.17
C GLY A 1092 22.22 29.43 14.14
N HIS A 1093 22.56 29.70 12.88
CA HIS A 1093 22.75 28.67 11.85
C HIS A 1093 24.19 28.18 11.74
N ALA A 1094 24.36 27.05 11.05
CA ALA A 1094 25.64 26.35 10.97
C ALA A 1094 26.27 26.38 9.57
N VAL A 1095 27.60 26.50 9.55
CA VAL A 1095 28.45 26.28 8.38
C VAL A 1095 29.43 25.15 8.70
N SER A 1096 29.32 24.04 7.99
CA SER A 1096 30.15 22.86 8.17
C SER A 1096 30.94 22.57 6.90
N ILE A 1097 32.25 22.42 7.02
CA ILE A 1097 33.18 22.11 5.93
C ILE A 1097 33.92 20.84 6.30
N TYR A 1098 33.77 19.82 5.46
CA TYR A 1098 34.45 18.54 5.60
C TYR A 1098 35.35 18.31 4.39
N ALA A 1099 36.65 18.15 4.59
CA ALA A 1099 37.56 17.84 3.49
C ALA A 1099 38.49 16.67 3.81
N ASN A 1100 38.73 15.83 2.82
CA ASN A 1100 39.57 14.65 3.01
C ASN A 1100 41.08 14.96 2.89
N ARG A 1101 41.48 16.06 2.23
CA ARG A 1101 42.91 16.40 2.04
C ARG A 1101 43.25 17.77 2.62
N GLN A 1102 43.88 18.67 1.86
CA GLN A 1102 44.20 20.01 2.33
C GLN A 1102 42.92 20.84 2.44
N THR A 1103 42.73 21.51 3.57
CA THR A 1103 41.69 22.53 3.74
C THR A 1103 42.39 23.88 3.90
N THR A 1104 42.09 24.85 3.04
CA THR A 1104 42.62 26.21 3.15
C THR A 1104 41.48 27.21 3.15
N ILE A 1105 41.42 28.06 4.18
CA ILE A 1105 40.42 29.11 4.33
C ILE A 1105 41.14 30.46 4.37
N ASP A 1106 41.08 31.23 3.29
CA ASP A 1106 41.64 32.59 3.20
C ASP A 1106 40.55 33.69 3.18
N GLY A 1107 39.27 33.31 3.32
CA GLY A 1107 38.12 34.23 3.34
C GLY A 1107 37.34 34.25 4.66
N ASP A 1108 36.21 34.95 4.68
CA ASP A 1108 35.41 35.20 5.89
C ASP A 1108 34.22 34.25 6.02
N ILE A 1109 34.01 33.67 7.19
CA ILE A 1109 32.82 32.88 7.53
C ILE A 1109 32.14 33.49 8.75
N THR A 1110 30.90 33.93 8.60
CA THR A 1110 30.11 34.56 9.65
C THR A 1110 28.85 33.74 9.96
N ALA A 1111 28.68 33.33 11.22
CA ALA A 1111 27.54 32.57 11.74
C ALA A 1111 27.24 32.97 13.20
N HIS A 1112 26.77 34.20 13.41
CA HIS A 1112 26.57 34.80 14.74
C HIS A 1112 25.72 33.94 15.69
N GLY A 1113 26.25 33.60 16.87
CA GLY A 1113 25.58 32.73 17.84
C GLY A 1113 25.27 31.31 17.34
N GLY A 1114 25.78 30.94 16.16
CA GLY A 1114 25.61 29.65 15.51
C GLY A 1114 26.88 28.80 15.59
N ALA A 1115 27.18 28.05 14.53
CA ALA A 1115 28.33 27.16 14.52
C ALA A 1115 29.14 27.23 13.23
N ILE A 1116 30.46 27.17 13.35
CA ILE A 1116 31.38 26.91 12.24
C ILE A 1116 32.15 25.64 12.57
N ALA A 1117 32.02 24.61 11.74
CA ALA A 1117 32.77 23.37 11.86
C ALA A 1117 33.66 23.18 10.62
N ILE A 1118 34.96 22.98 10.83
CA ILE A 1118 35.92 22.69 9.75
C ILE A 1118 36.65 21.43 10.14
N ASP A 1119 36.40 20.34 9.45
CA ASP A 1119 36.89 19.04 9.87
C ASP A 1119 37.36 18.20 8.69
N SER A 1120 38.10 17.15 9.00
CA SER A 1120 38.40 16.10 8.04
C SER A 1120 37.22 15.15 7.89
N VAL A 1121 37.05 14.60 6.68
CA VAL A 1121 36.11 13.50 6.48
C VAL A 1121 36.63 12.30 7.27
N HIS A 1122 35.86 11.85 8.27
CA HIS A 1122 36.18 10.69 9.10
C HIS A 1122 35.62 9.43 8.45
N ASP A 1123 36.48 8.45 8.19
CA ASP A 1123 36.07 7.05 8.03
C ASP A 1123 35.80 6.49 9.44
N VAL A 1124 34.61 5.95 9.70
CA VAL A 1124 34.33 5.28 10.95
C VAL A 1124 35.17 4.00 10.98
N ALA A 1125 36.09 3.87 11.94
CA ALA A 1125 36.90 2.66 12.09
C ALA A 1125 36.01 1.39 12.09
N GLY A 1126 35.98 0.67 10.97
CA GLY A 1126 35.15 -0.52 10.78
C GLY A 1126 34.19 -0.48 9.57
N GLN A 1127 33.90 0.68 8.99
CA GLN A 1127 33.22 0.77 7.68
C GLN A 1127 34.27 0.76 6.57
N LEU A 1128 34.60 -0.45 6.10
CA LEU A 1128 35.63 -0.69 5.08
C LEU A 1128 35.55 0.25 3.85
N ARG A 1129 34.36 0.76 3.51
CA ARG A 1129 33.96 1.38 2.22
C ARG A 1129 34.80 2.53 1.69
N TYR A 1130 35.62 3.22 2.49
CA TYR A 1130 36.52 4.26 1.97
C TYR A 1130 38.02 3.86 2.03
N GLY A 1131 38.29 2.57 2.26
CA GLY A 1131 39.61 1.96 2.50
C GLY A 1131 40.60 1.87 1.34
N ASN A 1132 40.63 2.84 0.40
CA ASN A 1132 41.69 2.97 -0.61
C ASN A 1132 42.85 3.89 -0.16
N GLY A 1133 43.17 3.90 1.14
CA GLY A 1133 44.32 4.66 1.67
C GLY A 1133 44.04 6.13 2.00
N TYR A 1134 42.77 6.54 2.08
CA TYR A 1134 42.36 7.89 2.52
C TYR A 1134 42.44 8.11 4.05
N GLY A 1135 42.73 7.05 4.81
CA GLY A 1135 42.99 7.07 6.26
C GLY A 1135 44.41 6.62 6.66
N THR A 1136 45.34 6.48 5.70
CA THR A 1136 46.76 6.22 6.01
C THR A 1136 47.54 7.53 5.94
N PHE A 1137 48.23 7.87 7.04
CA PHE A 1137 49.12 9.03 7.22
C PHE A 1137 49.78 9.54 5.93
N SER A 1138 49.52 10.81 5.58
CA SER A 1138 50.32 11.57 4.63
C SER A 1138 50.63 12.95 5.23
N PRO A 1139 51.90 13.42 5.21
CA PRO A 1139 52.31 14.78 5.62
C PRO A 1139 51.63 15.94 4.87
N THR A 1140 50.69 15.63 3.97
CA THR A 1140 49.99 16.58 3.10
C THR A 1140 48.61 16.99 3.64
N ARG A 1141 48.14 16.45 4.77
CA ARG A 1141 46.83 16.81 5.36
C ARG A 1141 47.01 17.91 6.40
N SER A 1142 46.47 19.09 6.11
CA SER A 1142 46.38 20.17 7.09
C SER A 1142 45.14 21.03 6.87
N ILE A 1143 44.70 21.69 7.94
CA ILE A 1143 43.66 22.72 7.93
C ILE A 1143 44.36 24.06 8.16
N TRP A 1144 44.33 24.93 7.17
CA TRP A 1144 44.95 26.26 7.20
C TRP A 1144 43.87 27.33 7.30
N ILE A 1145 43.93 28.13 8.36
CA ILE A 1145 43.20 29.40 8.48
C ILE A 1145 44.20 30.51 8.15
N GLY A 1146 43.97 31.14 7.00
CA GLY A 1146 44.84 32.09 6.32
C GLY A 1146 45.02 33.42 7.07
N ASP A 1147 45.99 34.21 6.60
CA ASP A 1147 46.35 35.49 7.25
C ASP A 1147 45.22 36.53 7.19
N ASP A 1148 44.29 36.42 6.25
CA ASP A 1148 43.18 37.36 6.07
C ASP A 1148 41.81 36.77 6.49
N ALA A 1149 41.78 35.53 7.01
CA ALA A 1149 40.54 34.82 7.28
C ALA A 1149 39.92 35.20 8.64
N VAL A 1150 38.62 35.50 8.63
CA VAL A 1150 37.81 35.70 9.83
C VAL A 1150 36.75 34.61 9.96
N LEU A 1151 36.80 33.85 11.06
CA LEU A 1151 35.72 32.97 11.49
C LEU A 1151 34.99 33.64 12.66
N ASP A 1152 33.77 34.12 12.42
CA ASP A 1152 32.99 34.91 13.38
C ASP A 1152 31.68 34.21 13.72
N VAL A 1153 31.60 33.69 14.95
CA VAL A 1153 30.37 33.17 15.57
C VAL A 1153 29.92 34.05 16.74
N SER A 1154 30.40 35.29 16.83
CA SER A 1154 30.10 36.18 17.94
C SER A 1154 28.60 36.42 18.11
N GLY A 1155 28.13 36.52 19.35
CA GLY A 1155 26.76 36.82 19.69
C GLY A 1155 26.41 38.25 19.33
N ARG A 1156 25.15 38.49 18.95
CA ARG A 1156 24.60 39.83 18.72
C ARG A 1156 23.38 40.08 19.60
N ALA A 1157 23.17 41.35 19.95
CA ALA A 1157 21.98 41.81 20.66
C ALA A 1157 21.01 42.47 19.67
N TYR A 1158 19.76 42.02 19.68
CA TYR A 1158 18.67 42.57 18.89
C TYR A 1158 17.61 43.13 19.82
N VAL A 1159 17.27 44.41 19.66
CA VAL A 1159 16.35 45.13 20.54
C VAL A 1159 15.20 45.73 19.75
N GLY A 1160 13.98 45.47 20.19
CA GLY A 1160 12.73 46.06 19.71
C GLY A 1160 12.08 46.93 20.79
N GLN A 1161 11.10 47.74 20.38
CA GLN A 1161 10.26 48.52 21.29
C GLN A 1161 8.80 48.11 21.15
N ASP A 1162 8.09 48.07 22.28
CA ASP A 1162 6.66 47.72 22.32
C ASP A 1162 5.77 48.95 22.17
N ILE A 1163 4.44 48.74 22.14
CA ILE A 1163 3.47 49.85 22.05
C ILE A 1163 3.50 50.83 23.24
N HIS A 1164 4.15 50.46 24.35
CA HIS A 1164 4.33 51.32 25.54
C HIS A 1164 5.73 51.96 25.60
N GLY A 1165 6.57 51.75 24.57
CA GLY A 1165 7.94 52.26 24.50
C GLY A 1165 8.96 51.49 25.34
N ARG A 1166 8.61 50.28 25.82
CA ARG A 1166 9.50 49.40 26.58
C ARG A 1166 10.42 48.63 25.65
N SER A 1167 11.69 48.50 26.01
CA SER A 1167 12.69 47.76 25.23
C SER A 1167 12.64 46.27 25.56
N TYR A 1168 12.56 45.40 24.57
CA TYR A 1168 12.71 43.95 24.72
C TYR A 1168 13.64 43.42 23.63
N GLY A 1169 14.23 42.25 23.85
CA GLY A 1169 15.34 41.85 23.01
C GLY A 1169 15.72 40.39 23.14
N VAL A 1170 16.51 39.94 22.16
CA VAL A 1170 17.29 38.71 22.24
C VAL A 1170 18.76 39.12 22.34
N VAL A 1171 19.44 38.66 23.38
CA VAL A 1171 20.88 38.83 23.55
C VAL A 1171 21.48 37.45 23.37
N GLN A 1172 22.18 37.26 22.25
CA GLN A 1172 22.74 35.96 21.91
C GLN A 1172 24.08 35.75 22.60
N ASP A 1173 24.33 34.52 23.02
CA ASP A 1173 25.66 34.07 23.39
C ASP A 1173 26.55 33.96 22.14
N GLY A 1174 27.85 33.90 22.36
CA GLY A 1174 28.80 33.51 21.32
C GLY A 1174 28.55 32.06 20.91
N GLY A 1175 28.69 31.77 19.63
CA GLY A 1175 28.52 30.45 19.05
C GLY A 1175 29.74 29.54 19.23
N SER A 1176 29.84 28.50 18.41
CA SER A 1176 30.95 27.54 18.46
C SER A 1176 31.77 27.50 17.18
N ILE A 1177 33.09 27.64 17.29
CA ILE A 1177 34.05 27.31 16.23
C ILE A 1177 34.72 25.99 16.58
N LEU A 1178 34.65 25.03 15.68
CA LEU A 1178 35.20 23.70 15.83
C LEU A 1178 36.13 23.40 14.65
N ILE A 1179 37.40 23.07 14.94
CA ILE A 1179 38.37 22.74 13.88
C ILE A 1179 39.04 21.40 14.19
N GLY A 1180 38.98 20.48 13.22
CA GLY A 1180 39.69 19.20 13.22
C GLY A 1180 39.12 18.11 14.11
N GLY A 1181 37.82 18.08 14.39
CA GLY A 1181 37.17 16.92 15.01
C GLY A 1181 35.87 17.29 15.70
N ASN A 1182 34.95 16.34 15.92
CA ASN A 1182 33.64 16.61 16.51
C ASN A 1182 33.54 16.36 18.03
N GLY A 1183 34.63 15.92 18.67
CA GLY A 1183 34.65 15.61 20.11
C GLY A 1183 33.74 14.45 20.53
N SER A 1184 33.20 13.66 19.59
CA SER A 1184 32.34 12.51 19.87
C SER A 1184 33.09 11.43 20.64
N THR A 1185 32.43 10.89 21.66
CA THR A 1185 32.82 9.66 22.36
C THR A 1185 32.11 8.50 21.68
N ASN A 1186 32.82 7.52 21.12
CA ASN A 1186 32.19 6.33 20.51
C ASN A 1186 31.10 5.75 21.42
N GLY A 1187 29.87 5.66 20.90
CA GLY A 1187 28.65 5.32 21.66
C GLY A 1187 28.55 3.89 22.21
N ASP A 1188 29.67 3.19 22.41
CA ASP A 1188 29.69 1.83 22.98
C ASP A 1188 30.96 1.53 23.83
N ALA A 1189 31.75 2.54 24.21
CA ALA A 1189 32.92 2.35 25.07
C ALA A 1189 32.69 2.96 26.45
N THR A 1190 32.95 2.17 27.51
CA THR A 1190 33.00 2.62 28.91
C THR A 1190 34.12 3.64 29.20
N GLU A 1191 34.85 4.08 28.18
CA GLU A 1191 35.90 5.10 28.22
C GLU A 1191 35.65 6.11 27.08
N PRO A 1192 35.47 7.41 27.36
CA PRO A 1192 35.27 8.42 26.33
C PRO A 1192 36.55 8.59 25.50
N VAL A 1193 36.54 8.13 24.25
CA VAL A 1193 37.59 8.41 23.26
C VAL A 1193 37.18 9.65 22.48
N LEU A 1194 37.89 10.76 22.67
CA LEU A 1194 37.77 11.94 21.80
C LEU A 1194 38.33 11.57 20.42
N VAL A 1195 37.52 11.68 19.37
CA VAL A 1195 37.97 11.48 17.99
C VAL A 1195 38.50 12.81 17.44
N GLY A 1196 39.83 12.94 17.37
CA GLY A 1196 40.50 14.06 16.72
C GLY A 1196 40.80 13.77 15.25
N SER A 1197 40.99 14.82 14.45
CA SER A 1197 41.37 14.71 13.05
C SER A 1197 42.84 14.36 12.91
N ASP A 1198 43.12 13.56 11.89
CA ASP A 1198 44.45 13.26 11.37
C ASP A 1198 45.11 14.42 10.58
N ALA A 1199 44.57 15.64 10.66
CA ALA A 1199 45.14 16.83 10.02
C ALA A 1199 45.91 17.70 11.02
N PHE A 1200 47.02 18.29 10.57
CA PHE A 1200 47.69 19.35 11.34
C PHE A 1200 46.90 20.66 11.19
N ILE A 1201 46.63 21.36 12.30
CA ILE A 1201 45.90 22.64 12.28
C ILE A 1201 46.89 23.80 12.28
N ILE A 1202 46.76 24.72 11.33
CA ILE A 1202 47.56 25.94 11.23
C ILE A 1202 46.62 27.15 11.19
N VAL A 1203 46.69 27.99 12.22
CA VAL A 1203 46.00 29.28 12.29
C VAL A 1203 47.07 30.36 12.22
N ARG A 1204 47.08 31.12 11.12
CA ARG A 1204 48.16 32.07 10.81
C ARG A 1204 48.06 33.39 11.58
N PRO A 1205 49.16 34.18 11.70
CA PRO A 1205 49.20 35.39 12.52
C PRO A 1205 48.10 36.43 12.29
N GLY A 1206 47.58 36.56 11.07
CA GLY A 1206 46.50 37.50 10.77
C GLY A 1206 45.08 36.95 10.92
N ALA A 1207 44.91 35.63 11.05
CA ALA A 1207 43.61 34.99 11.21
C ALA A 1207 42.88 35.45 12.48
N MET A 1208 41.55 35.53 12.43
CA MET A 1208 40.70 35.85 13.59
C MET A 1208 39.63 34.79 13.79
N LEU A 1209 39.61 34.20 14.99
CA LEU A 1209 38.54 33.32 15.46
C LEU A 1209 37.78 34.06 16.57
N ASP A 1210 36.56 34.53 16.31
CA ASP A 1210 35.75 35.28 17.28
C ASP A 1210 34.45 34.54 17.63
N ALA A 1211 34.35 34.13 18.88
CA ALA A 1211 33.17 33.56 19.52
C ALA A 1211 32.73 34.41 20.72
N SER A 1212 32.97 35.72 20.71
CA SER A 1212 32.57 36.59 21.83
C SER A 1212 31.06 36.68 21.99
N GLY A 1213 30.56 36.82 23.21
CA GLY A 1213 29.15 37.05 23.50
C GLY A 1213 28.67 38.44 23.09
N ALA A 1214 27.34 38.58 22.96
CA ALA A 1214 26.75 39.85 22.58
C ALA A 1214 27.04 40.96 23.59
N PRO A 1215 27.45 42.17 23.13
CA PRO A 1215 27.76 43.27 24.01
C PRO A 1215 26.56 43.68 24.88
N THR A 1216 26.86 44.18 26.07
CA THR A 1216 25.85 44.61 27.05
C THR A 1216 24.81 45.56 26.43
N THR A 1217 23.53 45.21 26.55
CA THR A 1217 22.38 46.00 26.11
C THR A 1217 21.34 46.15 27.23
N THR A 1218 20.50 47.18 27.16
CA THR A 1218 19.47 47.43 28.19
C THR A 1218 18.10 46.95 27.71
N LEU A 1219 17.48 46.03 28.45
CA LEU A 1219 16.13 45.50 28.21
C LEU A 1219 15.22 45.80 29.41
N ASP A 1220 13.95 46.06 29.17
CA ASP A 1220 12.94 46.27 30.20
C ASP A 1220 12.27 44.93 30.58
N VAL A 1221 12.41 44.51 31.83
CA VAL A 1221 11.82 43.27 32.35
C VAL A 1221 10.61 43.59 33.23
N ILE A 1222 9.51 42.85 33.03
CA ILE A 1222 8.29 43.00 33.81
C ILE A 1222 8.37 42.10 35.05
N ASN A 1223 8.31 42.72 36.24
CA ASN A 1223 8.19 42.01 37.51
C ASN A 1223 6.93 42.50 38.23
N GLY A 1224 5.86 41.69 38.17
CA GLY A 1224 4.53 42.08 38.66
C GLY A 1224 3.97 43.27 37.89
N GLN A 1225 3.69 44.39 38.58
CA GLN A 1225 3.26 45.65 37.94
C GLN A 1225 4.40 46.65 37.71
N SER A 1226 5.66 46.28 37.99
CA SER A 1226 6.81 47.16 37.81
C SER A 1226 7.63 46.79 36.56
N VAL A 1227 8.09 47.81 35.84
CA VAL A 1227 9.02 47.69 34.71
C VAL A 1227 10.39 48.14 35.20
N GLN A 1228 11.41 47.30 35.05
CA GLN A 1228 12.78 47.60 35.46
C GLN A 1228 13.74 47.41 34.28
N PRO A 1229 14.59 48.40 33.96
CA PRO A 1229 15.65 48.21 32.98
C PRO A 1229 16.73 47.30 33.57
N VAL A 1230 17.10 46.27 32.81
CA VAL A 1230 18.11 45.26 33.13
C VAL A 1230 19.18 45.30 32.04
N GLN A 1231 20.45 45.35 32.46
CA GLN A 1231 21.56 45.14 31.54
C GLN A 1231 21.68 43.63 31.27
N ALA A 1232 21.65 43.25 30.00
CA ALA A 1232 21.81 41.88 29.53
C ALA A 1232 23.00 41.84 28.56
N ALA A 1233 23.90 40.88 28.74
CA ALA A 1233 25.01 40.58 27.86
C ALA A 1233 24.98 39.07 27.54
N GLY A 1234 25.56 38.68 26.41
CA GLY A 1234 25.69 37.28 26.04
C GLY A 1234 26.96 36.66 26.65
N ASP A 1235 26.89 35.37 26.95
CA ASP A 1235 28.05 34.59 27.34
C ASP A 1235 29.02 34.43 26.16
N GLY A 1236 30.31 34.27 26.44
CA GLY A 1236 31.29 33.90 25.43
C GLY A 1236 31.03 32.47 24.95
N GLY A 1237 31.25 32.24 23.66
CA GLY A 1237 31.11 30.95 23.00
C GLY A 1237 32.32 30.04 23.14
N GLY A 1238 32.36 28.99 22.32
CA GLY A 1238 33.41 27.97 22.32
C GLY A 1238 34.30 28.03 21.09
N ILE A 1239 35.62 27.91 21.28
CA ILE A 1239 36.57 27.68 20.19
C ILE A 1239 37.35 26.42 20.54
N THR A 1240 37.16 25.37 19.75
CA THR A 1240 37.70 24.04 20.04
C THR A 1240 38.51 23.54 18.85
N LEU A 1241 39.72 23.09 19.14
CA LEU A 1241 40.66 22.57 18.15
C LEU A 1241 41.02 21.13 18.55
N TYR A 1242 40.81 20.17 17.66
CA TYR A 1242 41.20 18.78 17.83
C TYR A 1242 42.20 18.40 16.73
N SER A 1243 43.29 17.75 17.11
CA SER A 1243 44.26 17.22 16.14
C SER A 1243 45.09 16.14 16.80
N ASP A 1244 45.23 15.01 16.12
CA ASP A 1244 46.10 13.91 16.56
C ASP A 1244 47.58 14.16 16.21
N PHE A 1245 47.87 15.16 15.36
CA PHE A 1245 49.24 15.47 14.88
C PHE A 1245 49.83 16.77 15.43
N GLY A 1246 49.02 17.81 15.59
CA GLY A 1246 49.47 19.06 16.19
C GLY A 1246 48.73 20.30 15.71
N ILE A 1247 48.89 21.36 16.50
CA ILE A 1247 48.25 22.65 16.31
C ILE A 1247 49.33 23.74 16.34
N TYR A 1248 49.30 24.62 15.36
CA TYR A 1248 50.09 25.84 15.29
C TYR A 1248 49.14 27.04 15.28
N LEU A 1249 49.12 27.81 16.37
CA LEU A 1249 48.11 28.84 16.67
C LEU A 1249 48.78 30.21 16.85
N ASP A 1250 48.99 30.93 15.74
CA ASP A 1250 49.57 32.27 15.75
C ASP A 1250 48.53 33.40 15.57
N GLY A 1251 47.31 33.06 15.14
CA GLY A 1251 46.22 34.02 14.96
C GLY A 1251 45.54 34.49 16.25
N THR A 1252 44.60 35.43 16.10
CA THR A 1252 43.82 35.96 17.22
C THR A 1252 42.64 35.05 17.53
N VAL A 1253 42.49 34.66 18.80
CA VAL A 1253 41.38 33.84 19.30
C VAL A 1253 40.65 34.62 20.38
N ARG A 1254 39.33 34.81 20.22
CA ARG A 1254 38.50 35.60 21.12
C ARG A 1254 37.21 34.87 21.46
N ALA A 1255 36.91 34.71 22.74
CA ALA A 1255 35.67 34.12 23.24
C ALA A 1255 35.25 34.82 24.54
N ALA A 1256 35.24 36.16 24.53
CA ALA A 1256 34.93 36.96 25.71
C ALA A 1256 33.42 37.03 25.93
N ALA A 1257 32.95 37.01 27.17
CA ALA A 1257 31.57 37.42 27.47
C ALA A 1257 31.37 38.90 27.12
N GLY A 1258 30.13 39.29 26.79
CA GLY A 1258 29.83 40.64 26.31
C GLY A 1258 29.63 41.72 27.39
N GLY A 1259 29.80 41.38 28.67
CA GLY A 1259 29.59 42.25 29.82
C GLY A 1259 30.62 42.10 30.92
#